data_AF-A0A1J4K8K1-F1
#
_entry.id   AF-A0A1J4K8K1-F1
#
_cell.length_a   1.000
_cell.length_b   1.000
_cell.length_c   1.000
_cell.angle_alpha   90.00
_cell.angle_beta   90.00
_cell.angle_gamma   90.00
#
_symmetry.space_group_name_H-M   'P 1'
#
loop_
_entity.id
_entity.type
_entity.pdbx_description
1 polymer ?
#
loop_
_entity_poly.entity_id
_entity_poly.type
_entity_poly.pdbx_seq_one_letter_code
_entity_poly.pdbx_strand_id
1 'polypeptide(L)'
;MDEKDNEIENAEKDLEKFDEMEKTFHRVVQDLITDHSFDHFREEYENLHQELLHSHSNNQALIEQCKQLNNSILANANKISSVLTLSQNDQRTIAGLRHEFEKAWRMVEVSQGREEKSKEAIEGLKIEIGNLSRLVEQGGAAAFTQEASLQEISDQISVLKKEIPVQISQIEQMKKQVLEENEITQEMRNTVDSLHSEFDELTEKLEKAKTQNSELYEEVKNIMVEITQLKGEIKERQNFSDQLNEQMNEQKIKNKEIEEELHDERLNLRSADEDLQANSSQSKLYTKLLEDRIKQGQKIQELMEKHNLSFEKHRLNMEEYQNHLKRILEERNDLKDELADYKQFAKEIDQDRAKMRIRVSECTNEIIRLITEFNVQKNNNQTLRLKIERLIKEKVDLNSKKGNEKNMTEIIENQAKLITSDIMGLKGEQHEIRAKVSHVEQETNQYEDRAIAAKNGQMQIREEVKIRSQTIDKNNLAISDLHEQIKYQKTRIESVQNERDIACRLCQDAFKENTSLTETNDIISKQIKALKEEIREKDRLCVETHYKQKTILRQVITLTKQTADMKAELKELDMKTTEIRNMMTRSHFLLTSSDLETMKQQQGLNEIKASSEIMEKMTVKHVSEKSQLIDKARLIQSQINHLRTAYTKQVEKVDNLKNDLIAEVDLNKRLQNRNRHGKALKLEIIRIQKSLLETMGKSRALEEEIEKPMNVHRWRFLDSTNPEAAQLIRMNIALRDKLMILISRLEGLMNAKKSLEEKAHVEEKHLQNSYGGRYDEEYEYYSEILREKKRLLSQMSTKASQQGSHVSNTRDQLMTVRAMVREEKTELYDTKKRVGQVRAKTSYGHSRALNQLKKPTPQKVETKYVGGGFAVGGIQTPTQSKRPQTRNQHLTPTLVLPQNNTPRKMQSNMTKHTPKGWNPKRQPISPFLPTVNGVEDF
;
A
#
# COMPACT_ATOMS: atom_id res chain seq x y z
N MET A 1 37.74 -12.93 -16.99
CA MET A 1 38.81 -12.49 -16.05
C MET A 1 39.78 -13.63 -15.72
N ASP A 2 39.50 -14.83 -16.24
CA ASP A 2 39.72 -16.11 -15.60
C ASP A 2 41.20 -16.57 -15.64
N GLU A 3 42.04 -15.91 -16.46
CA GLU A 3 43.49 -16.12 -16.48
C GLU A 3 44.19 -15.42 -15.30
N LYS A 4 43.64 -14.34 -14.74
CA LYS A 4 44.29 -13.59 -13.65
C LYS A 4 44.06 -14.16 -12.26
N ASP A 5 42.90 -14.77 -12.03
CA ASP A 5 42.62 -15.40 -10.73
C ASP A 5 43.52 -16.64 -10.50
N ASN A 6 43.92 -17.30 -11.59
CA ASN A 6 44.92 -18.38 -11.58
C ASN A 6 46.34 -17.94 -11.16
N GLU A 7 46.73 -16.67 -11.35
CA GLU A 7 48.04 -16.18 -10.89
C GLU A 7 48.08 -16.06 -9.34
N ILE A 8 46.95 -15.73 -8.72
CA ILE A 8 46.82 -15.59 -7.26
C ILE A 8 46.74 -16.96 -6.59
N GLU A 9 45.97 -17.91 -7.14
CA GLU A 9 45.87 -19.28 -6.59
C GLU A 9 47.21 -20.07 -6.71
N ASN A 10 48.11 -19.67 -7.61
CA ASN A 10 49.46 -20.23 -7.66
C ASN A 10 50.39 -19.65 -6.57
N ALA A 11 50.23 -18.39 -6.19
CA ALA A 11 51.02 -17.79 -5.11
C ALA A 11 50.71 -18.41 -3.73
N GLU A 12 49.47 -18.86 -3.50
CA GLU A 12 49.11 -19.59 -2.27
C GLU A 12 49.71 -21.01 -2.23
N LYS A 13 49.87 -21.66 -3.39
CA LYS A 13 50.61 -22.95 -3.52
C LYS A 13 52.12 -22.81 -3.38
N ASP A 14 52.68 -21.60 -3.51
CA ASP A 14 54.10 -21.34 -3.24
C ASP A 14 54.41 -21.12 -1.75
N LEU A 15 53.40 -20.76 -0.94
CA LEU A 15 53.51 -20.76 0.52
C LEU A 15 53.63 -22.19 1.08
N GLU A 16 52.79 -23.13 0.62
CA GLU A 16 52.89 -24.54 1.05
C GLU A 16 54.28 -25.15 0.74
N LYS A 17 54.86 -24.81 -0.41
CA LYS A 17 56.24 -25.22 -0.78
C LYS A 17 57.30 -24.57 0.10
N PHE A 18 57.11 -23.32 0.52
CA PHE A 18 58.04 -22.66 1.45
C PHE A 18 58.03 -23.36 2.81
N ASP A 19 56.83 -23.68 3.30
CA ASP A 19 56.59 -24.48 4.50
C ASP A 19 57.26 -25.86 4.43
N GLU A 20 57.28 -26.52 3.27
CA GLU A 20 58.04 -27.77 3.07
C GLU A 20 59.57 -27.53 3.04
N MET A 21 60.04 -26.48 2.36
CA MET A 21 61.46 -26.14 2.32
C MET A 21 62.01 -25.83 3.71
N GLU A 22 61.30 -25.06 4.55
CA GLU A 22 61.71 -24.78 5.93
C GLU A 22 61.80 -26.06 6.78
N LYS A 23 60.88 -27.01 6.60
CA LYS A 23 60.92 -28.33 7.25
C LYS A 23 62.11 -29.17 6.77
N THR A 24 62.49 -29.08 5.49
CA THR A 24 63.72 -29.74 4.99
C THR A 24 65.00 -29.07 5.50
N PHE A 25 65.04 -27.74 5.59
CA PHE A 25 66.16 -26.98 6.13
C PHE A 25 66.45 -27.37 7.58
N HIS A 26 65.44 -27.33 8.45
CA HIS A 26 65.58 -27.73 9.86
C HIS A 26 66.10 -29.15 10.02
N ARG A 27 65.66 -30.08 9.15
CA ARG A 27 66.15 -31.46 9.13
C ARG A 27 67.62 -31.55 8.71
N VAL A 28 68.01 -30.85 7.64
CA VAL A 28 69.41 -30.85 7.14
C VAL A 28 70.35 -30.23 8.19
N VAL A 29 69.95 -29.14 8.85
CA VAL A 29 70.71 -28.57 9.96
C VAL A 29 70.81 -29.54 11.15
N GLN A 30 69.72 -30.24 11.48
CA GLN A 30 69.72 -31.24 12.56
C GLN A 30 70.63 -32.44 12.26
N ASP A 31 70.70 -32.90 11.01
CA ASP A 31 71.62 -33.95 10.57
C ASP A 31 73.09 -33.43 10.61
N LEU A 32 73.34 -32.19 10.14
CA LEU A 32 74.68 -31.55 10.12
C LEU A 32 75.28 -31.30 11.52
N ILE A 33 74.46 -31.10 12.55
CA ILE A 33 74.91 -30.91 13.94
C ILE A 33 75.72 -32.12 14.48
N THR A 34 75.67 -33.28 13.82
CA THR A 34 76.37 -34.49 14.27
C THR A 34 77.84 -34.59 13.89
N ASP A 35 78.36 -33.74 12.98
CA ASP A 35 79.75 -33.81 12.51
C ASP A 35 80.39 -32.40 12.36
N HIS A 36 81.27 -32.05 13.31
CA HIS A 36 82.02 -30.78 13.35
C HIS A 36 82.85 -30.49 12.08
N SER A 37 83.13 -31.47 11.21
CA SER A 37 83.84 -31.20 9.95
C SER A 37 83.02 -30.37 8.95
N PHE A 38 81.70 -30.23 9.17
CA PHE A 38 80.79 -29.45 8.32
C PHE A 38 80.33 -28.12 8.92
N ASP A 39 80.81 -27.69 10.09
CA ASP A 39 80.32 -26.47 10.76
C ASP A 39 80.39 -25.21 9.88
N HIS A 40 81.46 -25.03 9.09
CA HIS A 40 81.56 -23.88 8.17
C HIS A 40 80.56 -23.98 6.99
N PHE A 41 80.28 -25.19 6.49
CA PHE A 41 79.22 -25.39 5.49
C PHE A 41 77.83 -25.12 6.10
N ARG A 42 77.63 -25.50 7.37
CA ARG A 42 76.41 -25.20 8.12
C ARG A 42 76.23 -23.70 8.34
N GLU A 43 77.28 -22.95 8.66
CA GLU A 43 77.24 -21.49 8.81
C GLU A 43 76.83 -20.80 7.50
N GLU A 44 77.44 -21.18 6.37
CA GLU A 44 77.05 -20.68 5.04
C GLU A 44 75.62 -21.10 4.64
N TYR A 45 75.17 -22.30 5.04
CA TYR A 45 73.81 -22.77 4.79
C TYR A 45 72.75 -22.05 5.66
N GLU A 46 73.07 -21.75 6.92
CA GLU A 46 72.26 -20.91 7.82
C GLU A 46 72.20 -19.45 7.34
N ASN A 47 73.29 -18.91 6.78
CA ASN A 47 73.30 -17.59 6.13
C ASN A 47 72.43 -17.57 4.86
N LEU A 48 72.57 -18.57 3.98
CA LEU A 48 71.75 -18.69 2.76
C LEU A 48 70.24 -18.82 3.08
N HIS A 49 69.89 -19.51 4.17
CA HIS A 49 68.50 -19.58 4.63
C HIS A 49 67.99 -18.25 5.20
N GLN A 50 68.84 -17.46 5.88
CA GLN A 50 68.49 -16.10 6.31
C GLN A 50 68.26 -15.16 5.12
N GLU A 51 69.08 -15.23 4.07
CA GLU A 51 68.83 -14.48 2.82
C GLU A 51 67.54 -14.94 2.13
N LEU A 52 67.25 -16.25 2.11
CA LEU A 52 66.02 -16.80 1.56
C LEU A 52 64.77 -16.35 2.34
N LEU A 53 64.81 -16.36 3.67
CA LEU A 53 63.77 -15.83 4.56
C LEU A 53 63.54 -14.33 4.32
N HIS A 54 64.61 -13.55 4.23
CA HIS A 54 64.52 -12.12 3.95
C HIS A 54 63.91 -11.85 2.55
N SER A 55 64.32 -12.62 1.55
CA SER A 55 63.77 -12.57 0.19
C SER A 55 62.28 -12.94 0.16
N HIS A 56 61.87 -14.01 0.86
CA HIS A 56 60.47 -14.42 0.96
C HIS A 56 59.62 -13.37 1.69
N SER A 57 60.11 -12.80 2.80
CA SER A 57 59.43 -11.71 3.52
C SER A 57 59.24 -10.46 2.66
N ASN A 58 60.27 -10.06 1.89
CA ASN A 58 60.18 -8.94 0.96
C ASN A 58 59.20 -9.24 -0.20
N ASN A 59 59.15 -10.48 -0.69
CA ASN A 59 58.20 -10.91 -1.72
C ASN A 59 56.75 -10.91 -1.16
N GLN A 60 56.53 -11.41 0.05
CA GLN A 60 55.23 -11.36 0.72
C GLN A 60 54.74 -9.91 0.91
N ALA A 61 55.63 -8.98 1.29
CA ALA A 61 55.33 -7.56 1.37
C ALA A 61 54.98 -6.94 0.00
N LEU A 62 55.65 -7.36 -1.08
CA LEU A 62 55.32 -6.96 -2.46
C LEU A 62 53.97 -7.51 -2.93
N ILE A 63 53.65 -8.77 -2.62
CA ILE A 63 52.34 -9.39 -2.89
C ILE A 63 51.24 -8.64 -2.14
N GLU A 64 51.47 -8.28 -0.88
CA GLU A 64 50.52 -7.53 -0.07
C GLU A 64 50.29 -6.11 -0.63
N GLN A 65 51.36 -5.42 -1.05
CA GLN A 65 51.23 -4.15 -1.78
C GLN A 65 50.49 -4.32 -3.12
N CYS A 66 50.72 -5.40 -3.87
CA CYS A 66 50.00 -5.67 -5.12
C CYS A 66 48.51 -5.97 -4.88
N LYS A 67 48.16 -6.71 -3.83
CA LYS A 67 46.76 -6.93 -3.39
C LYS A 67 46.10 -5.60 -3.03
N GLN A 68 46.77 -4.74 -2.27
CA GLN A 68 46.27 -3.39 -1.93
C GLN A 68 46.12 -2.49 -3.16
N LEU A 69 47.08 -2.52 -4.09
CA LEU A 69 47.01 -1.76 -5.34
C LEU A 69 45.85 -2.24 -6.23
N ASN A 70 45.66 -3.55 -6.36
CA ASN A 70 44.56 -4.14 -7.13
C ASN A 70 43.19 -3.78 -6.51
N ASN A 71 43.06 -3.86 -5.18
CA ASN A 71 41.86 -3.43 -4.47
C ASN A 71 41.58 -1.92 -4.65
N SER A 72 42.62 -1.08 -4.66
CA SER A 72 42.52 0.35 -4.98
C SER A 72 42.09 0.60 -6.44
N ILE A 73 42.62 -0.18 -7.39
CA ILE A 73 42.23 -0.14 -8.81
C ILE A 73 40.77 -0.56 -8.98
N LEU A 74 40.30 -1.63 -8.32
CA LEU A 74 38.91 -2.06 -8.33
C LEU A 74 37.98 -1.02 -7.69
N ALA A 75 38.36 -0.46 -6.54
CA ALA A 75 37.60 0.61 -5.90
C ALA A 75 37.50 1.86 -6.79
N ASN A 76 38.58 2.23 -7.50
CA ASN A 76 38.58 3.36 -8.43
C ASN A 76 37.84 3.04 -9.74
N ALA A 77 37.88 1.80 -10.24
CA ALA A 77 37.06 1.36 -11.36
C ALA A 77 35.56 1.44 -11.04
N ASN A 78 35.17 1.04 -9.82
CA ASN A 78 33.79 1.19 -9.33
C ASN A 78 33.38 2.66 -9.19
N LYS A 79 34.26 3.54 -8.67
CA LYS A 79 34.03 5.00 -8.65
C LYS A 79 33.88 5.57 -10.07
N ILE A 80 34.76 5.20 -11.00
CA ILE A 80 34.71 5.64 -12.40
C ILE A 80 33.42 5.17 -13.05
N SER A 81 33.00 3.91 -12.83
CA SER A 81 31.71 3.39 -13.31
C SER A 81 30.54 4.20 -12.76
N SER A 82 30.53 4.48 -11.45
CA SER A 82 29.52 5.33 -10.82
C SER A 82 29.47 6.73 -11.42
N VAL A 83 30.63 7.38 -11.60
CA VAL A 83 30.74 8.71 -12.25
C VAL A 83 30.28 8.67 -13.72
N LEU A 84 30.56 7.58 -14.44
CA LEU A 84 30.13 7.41 -15.82
C LEU A 84 28.60 7.24 -15.92
N THR A 85 27.98 6.49 -15.00
CA THR A 85 26.51 6.37 -14.95
C THR A 85 25.82 7.67 -14.50
N LEU A 86 26.44 8.42 -13.58
CA LEU A 86 25.97 9.76 -13.21
C LEU A 86 26.02 10.70 -14.41
N SER A 87 27.17 10.79 -15.09
CA SER A 87 27.36 11.60 -16.30
C SER A 87 26.39 11.23 -17.43
N GLN A 88 26.10 9.93 -17.64
CA GLN A 88 25.07 9.49 -18.60
C GLN A 88 23.65 9.94 -18.20
N ASN A 89 23.33 9.96 -16.91
CA ASN A 89 22.04 10.46 -16.42
C ASN A 89 21.96 12.00 -16.52
N ASP A 90 23.02 12.72 -16.16
CA ASP A 90 23.12 14.16 -16.34
C ASP A 90 22.98 14.55 -17.82
N GLN A 91 23.60 13.80 -18.73
CA GLN A 91 23.49 14.04 -20.17
C GLN A 91 22.08 13.77 -20.71
N ARG A 92 21.30 12.85 -20.11
CA ARG A 92 19.85 12.69 -20.38
C ARG A 92 19.05 13.88 -19.84
N THR A 93 19.34 14.32 -18.61
CA THR A 93 18.68 15.48 -17.98
C THR A 93 18.93 16.76 -18.80
N ILE A 94 20.17 16.99 -19.24
CA ILE A 94 20.55 18.10 -20.12
C ILE A 94 19.84 18.00 -21.48
N ALA A 95 19.65 16.81 -22.04
CA ALA A 95 18.88 16.63 -23.27
C ALA A 95 17.38 16.95 -23.07
N GLY A 96 16.80 16.55 -21.94
CA GLY A 96 15.43 16.93 -21.54
C GLY A 96 15.26 18.44 -21.38
N LEU A 97 16.11 19.07 -20.57
CA LEU A 97 16.11 20.52 -20.34
C LEU A 97 16.34 21.32 -21.63
N ARG A 98 17.18 20.83 -22.55
CA ARG A 98 17.33 21.43 -23.90
C ARG A 98 16.04 21.34 -24.71
N HIS A 99 15.34 20.20 -24.68
CA HIS A 99 14.08 20.04 -25.38
C HIS A 99 12.96 20.93 -24.80
N GLU A 100 12.92 21.09 -23.48
CA GLU A 100 11.99 22.01 -22.81
C GLU A 100 12.33 23.48 -23.08
N PHE A 101 13.61 23.86 -23.08
CA PHE A 101 14.06 25.19 -23.48
C PHE A 101 13.71 25.49 -24.93
N GLU A 102 13.95 24.56 -25.86
CA GLU A 102 13.61 24.73 -27.28
C GLU A 102 12.08 24.82 -27.49
N LYS A 103 11.29 24.07 -26.71
CA LYS A 103 9.82 24.16 -26.70
C LYS A 103 9.32 25.50 -26.14
N ALA A 104 9.94 26.04 -25.10
CA ALA A 104 9.63 27.36 -24.55
C ALA A 104 10.03 28.47 -25.54
N TRP A 105 11.22 28.37 -26.15
CA TRP A 105 11.70 29.28 -27.18
C TRP A 105 10.73 29.35 -28.37
N ARG A 106 10.31 28.20 -28.90
CA ARG A 106 9.33 28.11 -30.00
C ARG A 106 7.95 28.66 -29.61
N MET A 107 7.60 28.67 -28.32
CA MET A 107 6.38 29.31 -27.81
C MET A 107 6.52 30.84 -27.75
N VAL A 108 7.70 31.36 -27.41
CA VAL A 108 8.02 32.80 -27.47
C VAL A 108 8.02 33.29 -28.93
N GLU A 109 8.62 32.55 -29.86
CA GLU A 109 8.57 32.85 -31.30
C GLU A 109 7.12 32.91 -31.83
N VAL A 110 6.27 31.96 -31.44
CA VAL A 110 4.83 31.97 -31.77
C VAL A 110 4.09 33.14 -31.10
N SER A 111 4.54 33.61 -29.94
CA SER A 111 3.97 34.79 -29.28
C SER A 111 4.38 36.09 -29.98
N GLN A 112 5.67 36.25 -30.32
CA GLN A 112 6.17 37.41 -31.07
C GLN A 112 5.56 37.47 -32.48
N GLY A 113 5.44 36.33 -33.17
CA GLY A 113 4.76 36.24 -34.46
C GLY A 113 3.24 36.44 -34.42
N ARG A 114 2.63 36.53 -33.22
CA ARG A 114 1.26 37.05 -33.01
C ARG A 114 1.29 38.55 -32.72
N GLU A 115 2.18 39.00 -31.85
CA GLU A 115 2.37 40.41 -31.49
C GLU A 115 2.69 41.28 -32.71
N GLU A 116 3.54 40.78 -33.62
CA GLU A 116 3.91 41.47 -34.86
C GLU A 116 2.70 41.60 -35.81
N LYS A 117 1.89 40.55 -35.97
CA LYS A 117 0.63 40.61 -36.72
C LYS A 117 -0.42 41.52 -36.08
N SER A 118 -0.44 41.61 -34.75
CA SER A 118 -1.26 42.60 -34.04
C SER A 118 -0.77 44.02 -34.27
N LYS A 119 0.54 44.25 -34.37
CA LYS A 119 1.13 45.56 -34.74
C LYS A 119 0.81 45.92 -36.20
N GLU A 120 0.93 44.98 -37.13
CA GLU A 120 0.52 45.16 -38.54
C GLU A 120 -0.97 45.55 -38.64
N ALA A 121 -1.85 44.86 -37.91
CA ALA A 121 -3.27 45.17 -37.87
C ALA A 121 -3.57 46.57 -37.27
N ILE A 122 -2.86 46.94 -36.20
CA ILE A 122 -2.97 48.28 -35.59
C ILE A 122 -2.49 49.38 -36.54
N GLU A 123 -1.39 49.15 -37.28
CA GLU A 123 -0.88 50.14 -38.23
C GLU A 123 -1.80 50.28 -39.46
N GLY A 124 -2.39 49.18 -39.94
CA GLY A 124 -3.44 49.21 -40.95
C GLY A 124 -4.64 50.05 -40.50
N LEU A 125 -5.14 49.83 -39.27
CA LEU A 125 -6.24 50.61 -38.70
C LEU A 125 -5.90 52.10 -38.52
N LYS A 126 -4.65 52.46 -38.19
CA LYS A 126 -4.21 53.88 -38.18
C LYS A 126 -4.27 54.52 -39.56
N ILE A 127 -3.83 53.81 -40.60
CA ILE A 127 -3.88 54.30 -41.99
C ILE A 127 -5.35 54.50 -42.41
N GLU A 128 -6.22 53.57 -42.03
CA GLU A 128 -7.66 53.64 -42.32
C GLU A 128 -8.36 54.80 -41.57
N ILE A 129 -8.02 55.02 -40.30
CA ILE A 129 -8.44 56.22 -39.53
C ILE A 129 -7.94 57.51 -40.20
N GLY A 130 -6.69 57.55 -40.67
CA GLY A 130 -6.14 58.71 -41.38
C GLY A 130 -6.88 59.01 -42.70
N ASN A 131 -7.27 57.97 -43.44
CA ASN A 131 -8.06 58.10 -44.66
C ASN A 131 -9.49 58.58 -44.38
N LEU A 132 -10.14 58.05 -43.33
CA LEU A 132 -11.48 58.48 -42.92
C LEU A 132 -11.51 59.91 -42.39
N SER A 133 -10.53 60.31 -41.56
CA SER A 133 -10.45 61.67 -41.02
C SER A 133 -10.31 62.73 -42.12
N ARG A 134 -9.61 62.41 -43.21
CA ARG A 134 -9.45 63.29 -44.38
C ARG A 134 -10.72 63.43 -45.22
N LEU A 135 -11.64 62.47 -45.13
CA LEU A 135 -12.90 62.47 -45.88
C LEU A 135 -13.98 63.32 -45.18
N VAL A 136 -13.89 63.47 -43.86
CA VAL A 136 -14.77 64.35 -43.04
C VAL A 136 -14.47 65.84 -43.28
N GLU A 137 -13.22 66.23 -43.54
CA GLU A 137 -12.85 67.63 -43.79
C GLU A 137 -13.30 68.20 -45.15
N GLN A 138 -13.87 67.39 -46.06
CA GLN A 138 -14.24 67.82 -47.41
C GLN A 138 -15.76 67.83 -47.71
N GLY A 139 -16.61 67.84 -46.67
CA GLY A 139 -18.07 67.82 -46.80
C GLY A 139 -18.79 68.96 -46.09
N GLY A 140 -18.67 70.21 -46.56
CA GLY A 140 -19.32 71.35 -45.87
C GLY A 140 -19.26 72.73 -46.55
N ALA A 141 -19.73 72.87 -47.80
CA ALA A 141 -19.73 74.18 -48.48
C ALA A 141 -20.85 74.37 -49.54
N ALA A 142 -22.07 74.74 -49.12
CA ALA A 142 -23.08 75.46 -49.93
C ALA A 142 -24.31 75.90 -49.10
N ALA A 143 -25.06 76.90 -49.59
CA ALA A 143 -26.42 77.33 -49.19
C ALA A 143 -26.60 78.00 -47.79
N PHE A 144 -27.35 79.10 -47.60
CA PHE A 144 -27.92 80.06 -48.59
C PHE A 144 -28.18 81.47 -47.98
N THR A 145 -28.42 82.44 -48.88
CA THR A 145 -28.71 83.90 -48.76
C THR A 145 -30.05 84.27 -48.07
N GLN A 146 -30.46 85.53 -47.80
CA GLN A 146 -29.84 86.88 -47.60
C GLN A 146 -30.99 87.85 -47.15
N GLU A 147 -30.72 89.16 -47.04
CA GLU A 147 -31.55 90.23 -46.44
C GLU A 147 -32.75 90.75 -47.27
N ALA A 148 -33.50 91.67 -46.66
CA ALA A 148 -34.76 92.26 -47.11
C ALA A 148 -34.64 93.43 -48.11
N SER A 149 -35.76 93.81 -48.73
CA SER A 149 -36.19 95.22 -48.84
C SER A 149 -37.68 95.36 -49.19
N LEU A 150 -38.27 96.55 -48.98
CA LEU A 150 -39.66 96.90 -49.25
C LEU A 150 -39.76 98.21 -50.05
N GLN A 151 -40.12 98.17 -51.35
CA GLN A 151 -40.89 99.25 -52.02
C GLN A 151 -41.55 98.89 -53.38
N GLU A 152 -41.59 97.64 -53.86
CA GLU A 152 -42.15 97.31 -55.19
C GLU A 152 -43.63 96.83 -55.19
N ILE A 153 -44.32 96.88 -54.06
CA ILE A 153 -45.70 96.38 -53.89
C ILE A 153 -46.73 97.14 -54.75
N SER A 154 -46.42 98.36 -55.21
CA SER A 154 -47.34 99.20 -55.99
C SER A 154 -47.62 98.65 -57.40
N ASP A 155 -46.62 98.10 -58.10
CA ASP A 155 -46.75 97.74 -59.52
C ASP A 155 -47.27 96.31 -59.72
N GLN A 156 -47.10 95.45 -58.71
CA GLN A 156 -47.52 94.05 -58.70
C GLN A 156 -49.05 93.87 -58.92
N ILE A 157 -49.87 94.86 -58.56
CA ILE A 157 -51.34 94.84 -58.76
C ILE A 157 -51.71 94.73 -60.24
N SER A 158 -50.86 95.23 -61.16
CA SER A 158 -51.07 95.08 -62.61
C SER A 158 -50.70 93.69 -63.13
N VAL A 159 -49.73 93.03 -62.49
CA VAL A 159 -49.18 91.72 -62.88
C VAL A 159 -50.06 90.57 -62.41
N LEU A 160 -50.63 90.67 -61.19
CA LEU A 160 -51.49 89.67 -60.55
C LEU A 160 -52.67 89.18 -61.43
N LYS A 161 -53.19 90.01 -62.35
CA LYS A 161 -54.25 89.60 -63.29
C LYS A 161 -53.79 88.69 -64.44
N LYS A 162 -52.47 88.55 -64.66
CA LYS A 162 -51.87 87.60 -65.61
C LYS A 162 -51.26 86.37 -64.94
N GLU A 163 -51.05 86.40 -63.63
CA GLU A 163 -50.39 85.30 -62.90
C GLU A 163 -51.31 84.10 -62.63
N ILE A 164 -52.63 84.26 -62.57
CA ILE A 164 -53.58 83.16 -62.28
C ILE A 164 -53.31 81.87 -63.10
N PRO A 165 -53.15 81.89 -64.44
CA PRO A 165 -52.81 80.67 -65.20
C PRO A 165 -51.39 80.16 -64.93
N VAL A 166 -50.44 81.03 -64.58
CA VAL A 166 -49.06 80.64 -64.22
C VAL A 166 -49.07 79.94 -62.85
N GLN A 167 -49.84 80.47 -61.89
CA GLN A 167 -50.02 79.89 -60.56
C GLN A 167 -50.72 78.52 -60.63
N ILE A 168 -51.65 78.29 -61.56
CA ILE A 168 -52.22 76.95 -61.79
C ILE A 168 -51.13 75.98 -62.27
N SER A 169 -50.31 76.39 -63.26
CA SER A 169 -49.18 75.56 -63.73
C SER A 169 -48.16 75.28 -62.61
N GLN A 170 -47.86 76.28 -61.78
CA GLN A 170 -46.96 76.13 -60.63
C GLN A 170 -47.57 75.24 -59.55
N ILE A 171 -48.87 75.31 -59.26
CA ILE A 171 -49.55 74.41 -58.32
C ILE A 171 -49.51 72.96 -58.81
N GLU A 172 -49.63 72.73 -60.12
CA GLU A 172 -49.55 71.38 -60.69
C GLU A 172 -48.11 70.82 -60.68
N GLN A 173 -47.12 71.67 -60.97
CA GLN A 173 -45.69 71.34 -60.82
C GLN A 173 -45.31 71.10 -59.35
N MET A 174 -45.75 71.95 -58.43
CA MET A 174 -45.53 71.80 -56.99
C MET A 174 -46.24 70.57 -56.42
N LYS A 175 -47.42 70.18 -56.91
CA LYS A 175 -48.04 68.89 -56.55
C LYS A 175 -47.20 67.69 -56.97
N LYS A 176 -46.57 67.75 -58.15
CA LYS A 176 -45.66 66.70 -58.61
C LYS A 176 -44.38 66.66 -57.77
N GLN A 177 -43.78 67.82 -57.50
CA GLN A 177 -42.62 67.95 -56.61
C GLN A 177 -42.94 67.49 -55.18
N VAL A 178 -44.14 67.79 -54.64
CA VAL A 178 -44.59 67.32 -53.31
C VAL A 178 -44.84 65.81 -53.30
N LEU A 179 -45.20 65.17 -54.41
CA LEU A 179 -45.26 63.71 -54.50
C LEU A 179 -43.85 63.08 -54.52
N GLU A 180 -42.96 63.62 -55.35
CA GLU A 180 -41.56 63.16 -55.45
C GLU A 180 -40.80 63.38 -54.13
N GLU A 181 -40.99 64.53 -53.46
CA GLU A 181 -40.51 64.81 -52.09
C GLU A 181 -41.14 63.90 -51.03
N ASN A 182 -42.40 63.48 -51.18
CA ASN A 182 -43.00 62.52 -50.22
C ASN A 182 -42.45 61.10 -50.41
N GLU A 183 -42.17 60.66 -51.65
CA GLU A 183 -41.50 59.38 -51.89
C GLU A 183 -40.06 59.42 -51.33
N ILE A 184 -39.30 60.49 -51.61
CA ILE A 184 -37.96 60.70 -51.04
C ILE A 184 -38.02 60.80 -49.51
N THR A 185 -39.00 61.51 -48.92
CA THR A 185 -39.19 61.60 -47.47
C THR A 185 -39.55 60.24 -46.86
N GLN A 186 -40.29 59.39 -47.58
CA GLN A 186 -40.62 58.05 -47.12
C GLN A 186 -39.41 57.11 -47.20
N GLU A 187 -38.58 57.20 -48.23
CA GLU A 187 -37.28 56.49 -48.28
C GLU A 187 -36.31 57.00 -47.20
N MET A 188 -36.25 58.31 -46.96
CA MET A 188 -35.48 58.89 -45.86
C MET A 188 -36.00 58.44 -44.49
N ARG A 189 -37.31 58.27 -44.30
CA ARG A 189 -37.85 57.67 -43.07
C ARG A 189 -37.48 56.20 -42.94
N ASN A 190 -37.63 55.40 -43.99
CA ASN A 190 -37.27 53.98 -43.96
C ASN A 190 -35.76 53.77 -43.67
N THR A 191 -34.90 54.65 -44.18
CA THR A 191 -33.44 54.64 -43.88
C THR A 191 -33.11 55.19 -42.50
N VAL A 192 -33.80 56.23 -42.02
CA VAL A 192 -33.70 56.71 -40.63
C VAL A 192 -34.15 55.63 -39.64
N ASP A 193 -35.25 54.93 -39.88
CA ASP A 193 -35.74 53.83 -39.05
C ASP A 193 -34.76 52.64 -39.05
N SER A 194 -34.16 52.32 -40.21
CA SER A 194 -33.09 51.32 -40.31
C SER A 194 -31.85 51.74 -39.51
N LEU A 195 -31.41 53.00 -39.65
CA LEU A 195 -30.28 53.55 -38.91
C LEU A 195 -30.58 53.69 -37.40
N HIS A 196 -31.83 53.89 -36.99
CA HIS A 196 -32.24 53.87 -35.59
C HIS A 196 -32.16 52.45 -35.03
N SER A 197 -32.62 51.44 -35.78
CA SER A 197 -32.48 50.03 -35.40
C SER A 197 -31.01 49.59 -35.32
N GLU A 198 -30.16 50.06 -36.23
CA GLU A 198 -28.71 49.83 -36.18
C GLU A 198 -28.05 50.58 -35.01
N PHE A 199 -28.49 51.81 -34.71
CA PHE A 199 -28.02 52.60 -33.57
C PHE A 199 -28.41 51.97 -32.23
N ASP A 200 -29.64 51.47 -32.10
CA ASP A 200 -30.10 50.75 -30.91
C ASP A 200 -29.32 49.44 -30.74
N GLU A 201 -29.13 48.66 -31.81
CA GLU A 201 -28.27 47.47 -31.79
C GLU A 201 -26.81 47.79 -31.41
N LEU A 202 -26.23 48.88 -31.93
CA LEU A 202 -24.87 49.31 -31.60
C LEU A 202 -24.79 49.83 -30.16
N THR A 203 -25.82 50.49 -29.66
CA THR A 203 -25.90 50.98 -28.26
C THR A 203 -26.05 49.81 -27.29
N GLU A 204 -26.84 48.79 -27.62
CA GLU A 204 -26.95 47.56 -26.82
C GLU A 204 -25.64 46.76 -26.82
N LYS A 205 -24.94 46.70 -27.97
CA LYS A 205 -23.58 46.12 -28.06
C LYS A 205 -22.56 46.93 -27.27
N LEU A 206 -22.67 48.26 -27.24
CA LEU A 206 -21.80 49.15 -26.46
C LEU A 206 -21.99 48.95 -24.95
N GLU A 207 -23.23 48.85 -24.44
CA GLU A 207 -23.48 48.56 -23.02
C GLU A 207 -23.05 47.15 -22.62
N LYS A 208 -23.25 46.14 -23.48
CA LYS A 208 -22.69 44.79 -23.29
C LYS A 208 -21.15 44.81 -23.23
N ALA A 209 -20.49 45.61 -24.08
CA ALA A 209 -19.04 45.79 -24.01
C ALA A 209 -18.60 46.56 -22.74
N LYS A 210 -19.32 47.58 -22.30
CA LYS A 210 -19.02 48.32 -21.05
C LYS A 210 -19.15 47.44 -19.81
N THR A 211 -20.22 46.65 -19.70
CA THR A 211 -20.43 45.74 -18.57
C THR A 211 -19.35 44.67 -18.52
N GLN A 212 -19.05 44.00 -19.64
CA GLN A 212 -17.93 43.05 -19.73
C GLN A 212 -16.58 43.69 -19.38
N ASN A 213 -16.32 44.92 -19.85
CA ASN A 213 -15.07 45.62 -19.52
C ASN A 213 -15.00 46.05 -18.05
N SER A 214 -16.15 46.31 -17.39
CA SER A 214 -16.22 46.56 -15.94
C SER A 214 -16.03 45.28 -15.13
N GLU A 215 -16.59 44.15 -15.58
CA GLU A 215 -16.39 42.82 -14.97
C GLU A 215 -14.91 42.43 -15.05
N LEU A 216 -14.29 42.57 -16.23
CA LEU A 216 -12.85 42.36 -16.43
C LEU A 216 -11.98 43.29 -15.57
N TYR A 217 -12.38 44.54 -15.35
CA TYR A 217 -11.62 45.45 -14.50
C TYR A 217 -11.63 45.01 -13.03
N GLU A 218 -12.77 44.48 -12.57
CA GLU A 218 -12.93 43.97 -11.21
C GLU A 218 -12.26 42.59 -11.04
N GLU A 219 -12.25 41.73 -12.06
CA GLU A 219 -11.43 40.50 -12.10
C GLU A 219 -9.93 40.82 -12.05
N VAL A 220 -9.43 41.72 -12.90
CA VAL A 220 -8.01 42.15 -12.91
C VAL A 220 -7.60 42.71 -11.55
N LYS A 221 -8.46 43.50 -10.92
CA LYS A 221 -8.27 44.05 -9.56
C LYS A 221 -8.21 42.94 -8.50
N ASN A 222 -9.09 41.93 -8.56
CA ASN A 222 -9.05 40.78 -7.66
C ASN A 222 -7.77 39.95 -7.85
N ILE A 223 -7.40 39.64 -9.10
CA ILE A 223 -6.14 38.96 -9.44
C ILE A 223 -4.92 39.77 -8.94
N MET A 224 -4.97 41.10 -8.97
CA MET A 224 -3.91 41.96 -8.46
C MET A 224 -3.81 41.96 -6.92
N VAL A 225 -4.93 41.72 -6.21
CA VAL A 225 -4.94 41.44 -4.76
C VAL A 225 -4.36 40.05 -4.48
N GLU A 226 -4.74 39.01 -5.23
CA GLU A 226 -4.17 37.66 -5.08
C GLU A 226 -2.66 37.65 -5.35
N ILE A 227 -2.20 38.34 -6.40
CA ILE A 227 -0.76 38.48 -6.71
C ILE A 227 0.00 39.22 -5.59
N THR A 228 -0.62 40.17 -4.90
CA THR A 228 0.02 40.86 -3.77
C THR A 228 0.01 40.03 -2.49
N GLN A 229 -1.03 39.23 -2.23
CA GLN A 229 -1.04 38.22 -1.17
C GLN A 229 0.00 37.11 -1.40
N LEU A 230 0.05 36.54 -2.62
CA LEU A 230 1.05 35.53 -3.00
C LEU A 230 2.48 36.07 -2.92
N LYS A 231 2.73 37.35 -3.26
CA LYS A 231 4.02 38.00 -3.00
C LYS A 231 4.35 38.13 -1.51
N GLY A 232 3.34 38.30 -0.66
CA GLY A 232 3.48 38.22 0.80
C GLY A 232 3.91 36.83 1.23
N GLU A 233 3.14 35.80 0.88
CA GLU A 233 3.44 34.39 1.21
C GLU A 233 4.81 33.94 0.71
N ILE A 234 5.19 34.28 -0.52
CA ILE A 234 6.51 33.95 -1.08
C ILE A 234 7.62 34.58 -0.21
N LYS A 235 7.43 35.82 0.23
CA LYS A 235 8.41 36.53 1.07
C LYS A 235 8.49 35.95 2.49
N GLU A 236 7.36 35.54 3.07
CA GLU A 236 7.34 34.84 4.36
C GLU A 236 7.99 33.45 4.27
N ARG A 237 7.68 32.66 3.23
CA ARG A 237 8.33 31.37 2.97
C ARG A 237 9.83 31.51 2.71
N GLN A 238 10.25 32.59 2.04
CA GLN A 238 11.67 32.87 1.81
C GLN A 238 12.39 33.23 3.12
N ASN A 239 11.83 34.15 3.93
CA ASN A 239 12.35 34.45 5.26
C ASN A 239 12.45 33.19 6.15
N PHE A 240 11.44 32.31 6.10
CA PHE A 240 11.43 31.04 6.84
C PHE A 240 12.50 30.06 6.31
N SER A 241 12.70 29.99 4.99
CA SER A 241 13.77 29.19 4.38
C SER A 241 15.16 29.70 4.75
N ASP A 242 15.33 31.02 4.87
CA ASP A 242 16.60 31.63 5.28
C ASP A 242 16.89 31.37 6.76
N GLN A 243 15.88 31.48 7.64
CA GLN A 243 15.99 31.04 9.04
C GLN A 243 16.29 29.54 9.19
N LEU A 244 15.68 28.69 8.37
CA LEU A 244 15.93 27.24 8.38
C LEU A 244 17.35 26.92 7.87
N ASN A 245 17.86 27.66 6.89
CA ASN A 245 19.25 27.59 6.45
C ASN A 245 20.23 28.01 7.54
N GLU A 246 19.93 29.07 8.29
CA GLU A 246 20.74 29.57 9.41
C GLU A 246 20.79 28.54 10.56
N GLN A 247 19.64 27.99 10.97
CA GLN A 247 19.56 26.90 11.95
C GLN A 247 20.29 25.63 11.49
N MET A 248 20.17 25.25 10.22
CA MET A 248 20.93 24.13 9.65
C MET A 248 22.44 24.41 9.67
N ASN A 249 22.87 25.66 9.52
CA ASN A 249 24.28 26.02 9.55
C ASN A 249 24.83 26.01 10.98
N GLU A 250 24.08 26.49 11.97
CA GLU A 250 24.42 26.29 13.40
C GLU A 250 24.58 24.80 13.74
N GLN A 251 23.65 23.95 13.32
CA GLN A 251 23.73 22.51 13.63
C GLN A 251 24.87 21.81 12.89
N LYS A 252 25.30 22.33 11.72
CA LYS A 252 26.54 21.86 11.06
C LYS A 252 27.82 22.28 11.79
N ILE A 253 27.79 23.39 12.55
CA ILE A 253 28.91 23.80 13.41
C ILE A 253 28.91 22.89 14.66
N LYS A 254 27.77 22.78 15.35
CA LYS A 254 27.60 21.93 16.55
C LYS A 254 27.95 20.46 16.28
N ASN A 255 27.56 19.91 15.12
CA ASN A 255 27.96 18.55 14.75
C ASN A 255 29.48 18.40 14.54
N LYS A 256 30.18 19.42 14.03
CA LYS A 256 31.64 19.38 13.89
C LYS A 256 32.34 19.47 15.24
N GLU A 257 31.87 20.35 16.12
CA GLU A 257 32.36 20.46 17.50
C GLU A 257 32.21 19.10 18.22
N ILE A 258 31.06 18.44 18.06
CA ILE A 258 30.82 17.08 18.58
C ILE A 258 31.68 16.01 17.87
N GLU A 259 31.94 16.12 16.57
CA GLU A 259 32.83 15.20 15.84
C GLU A 259 34.31 15.34 16.29
N GLU A 260 34.75 16.55 16.64
CA GLU A 260 36.08 16.82 17.20
C GLU A 260 36.17 16.37 18.66
N GLU A 261 35.19 16.70 19.53
CA GLU A 261 35.12 16.17 20.91
C GLU A 261 35.11 14.62 20.93
N LEU A 262 34.36 13.99 20.02
CA LEU A 262 34.29 12.53 19.91
C LEU A 262 35.55 11.91 19.26
N HIS A 263 36.38 12.69 18.57
CA HIS A 263 37.71 12.27 18.15
C HIS A 263 38.68 12.25 19.33
N ASP A 264 38.70 13.34 20.11
CA ASP A 264 39.55 13.47 21.29
C ASP A 264 39.15 12.49 22.40
N GLU A 265 37.86 12.27 22.64
CA GLU A 265 37.40 11.26 23.61
C GLU A 265 37.75 9.83 23.16
N ARG A 266 37.80 9.55 21.85
CA ARG A 266 38.33 8.27 21.32
C ARG A 266 39.83 8.12 21.50
N LEU A 267 40.62 9.20 21.36
CA LEU A 267 42.05 9.19 21.66
C LEU A 267 42.30 8.95 23.16
N ASN A 268 41.55 9.63 24.02
CA ASN A 268 41.60 9.44 25.46
C ASN A 268 41.18 8.02 25.89
N LEU A 269 40.12 7.45 25.29
CA LEU A 269 39.72 6.06 25.51
C LEU A 269 40.81 5.07 25.08
N ARG A 270 41.51 5.32 23.96
CA ARG A 270 42.60 4.48 23.50
C ARG A 270 43.80 4.52 24.45
N SER A 271 44.21 5.71 24.90
CA SER A 271 45.24 5.86 25.93
C SER A 271 44.85 5.16 27.23
N ALA A 272 43.59 5.26 27.64
CA ALA A 272 43.08 4.61 28.84
C ALA A 272 43.05 3.08 28.72
N ASP A 273 42.77 2.52 27.54
CA ASP A 273 42.78 1.07 27.31
C ASP A 273 44.21 0.51 27.23
N GLU A 274 45.15 1.27 26.64
CA GLU A 274 46.59 0.97 26.68
C GLU A 274 47.13 1.00 28.12
N ASP A 275 46.76 2.00 28.93
CA ASP A 275 47.04 2.06 30.37
C ASP A 275 46.39 0.89 31.14
N LEU A 276 45.15 0.51 30.82
CA LEU A 276 44.43 -0.60 31.47
C LEU A 276 45.09 -1.94 31.11
N GLN A 277 45.56 -2.12 29.88
CA GLN A 277 46.34 -3.28 29.44
C GLN A 277 47.71 -3.35 30.14
N ALA A 278 48.39 -2.21 30.32
CA ALA A 278 49.63 -2.13 31.09
C ALA A 278 49.42 -2.47 32.58
N ASN A 279 48.39 -1.89 33.21
CA ASN A 279 48.01 -2.17 34.60
C ASN A 279 47.54 -3.63 34.79
N SER A 280 46.82 -4.21 33.82
CA SER A 280 46.45 -5.64 33.80
C SER A 280 47.68 -6.53 33.75
N SER A 281 48.70 -6.14 32.98
CA SER A 281 49.97 -6.86 32.86
C SER A 281 50.79 -6.78 34.15
N GLN A 282 50.89 -5.61 34.78
CA GLN A 282 51.49 -5.46 36.12
C GLN A 282 50.72 -6.25 37.18
N SER A 283 49.38 -6.20 37.19
CA SER A 283 48.54 -6.94 38.13
C SER A 283 48.76 -8.45 38.05
N LYS A 284 48.86 -9.00 36.83
CA LYS A 284 49.23 -10.41 36.60
C LYS A 284 50.64 -10.75 37.12
N LEU A 285 51.60 -9.84 36.97
CA LEU A 285 52.96 -9.99 37.52
C LEU A 285 52.96 -9.97 39.05
N TYR A 286 52.26 -9.03 39.68
CA TYR A 286 52.09 -8.97 41.13
C TYR A 286 51.34 -10.18 41.68
N THR A 287 50.33 -10.70 40.97
CA THR A 287 49.61 -11.93 41.36
C THR A 287 50.55 -13.13 41.38
N LYS A 288 51.35 -13.34 40.32
CA LYS A 288 52.39 -14.39 40.30
C LYS A 288 53.41 -14.23 41.42
N LEU A 289 53.89 -13.00 41.65
CA LEU A 289 54.84 -12.71 42.72
C LEU A 289 54.23 -13.00 44.11
N LEU A 290 52.95 -12.70 44.30
CA LEU A 290 52.23 -12.99 45.54
C LEU A 290 52.01 -14.50 45.73
N GLU A 291 51.63 -15.23 44.68
CA GLU A 291 51.57 -16.70 44.70
C GLU A 291 52.93 -17.32 45.06
N ASP A 292 54.03 -16.84 44.48
CA ASP A 292 55.36 -17.36 44.76
C ASP A 292 55.86 -16.99 46.16
N ARG A 293 55.45 -15.83 46.70
CA ARG A 293 55.62 -15.50 48.13
C ARG A 293 54.76 -16.38 49.04
N ILE A 294 53.55 -16.76 48.63
CA ILE A 294 52.70 -17.71 49.38
C ILE A 294 53.35 -19.12 49.37
N LYS A 295 53.83 -19.60 48.23
CA LYS A 295 54.57 -20.88 48.11
C LYS A 295 55.84 -20.88 48.97
N GLN A 296 56.58 -19.76 48.98
CA GLN A 296 57.73 -19.57 49.87
C GLN A 296 57.31 -19.57 51.36
N GLY A 297 56.24 -18.86 51.71
CA GLY A 297 55.68 -18.82 53.06
C GLY A 297 55.24 -20.20 53.57
N GLN A 298 54.52 -20.96 52.75
CA GLN A 298 54.15 -22.36 53.02
C GLN A 298 55.38 -23.24 53.25
N LYS A 299 56.41 -23.12 52.40
CA LYS A 299 57.65 -23.89 52.53
C LYS A 299 58.46 -23.50 53.79
N ILE A 300 58.42 -22.23 54.19
CA ILE A 300 58.98 -21.77 55.48
C ILE A 300 58.14 -22.29 56.64
N GLN A 301 56.82 -22.33 56.54
CA GLN A 301 55.94 -22.87 57.57
C GLN A 301 56.14 -24.37 57.77
N GLU A 302 56.25 -25.17 56.71
CA GLU A 302 56.66 -26.57 56.80
C GLU A 302 58.01 -26.76 57.51
N LEU A 303 58.98 -25.88 57.24
CA LEU A 303 60.29 -25.92 57.88
C LEU A 303 60.20 -25.52 59.36
N MET A 304 59.36 -24.54 59.71
CA MET A 304 59.07 -24.18 61.10
C MET A 304 58.34 -25.31 61.84
N GLU A 305 57.38 -25.99 61.22
CA GLU A 305 56.69 -27.15 61.82
C GLU A 305 57.67 -28.33 62.05
N LYS A 306 58.55 -28.62 61.08
CA LYS A 306 59.64 -29.61 61.23
C LYS A 306 60.62 -29.21 62.34
N HIS A 307 61.02 -27.93 62.42
CA HIS A 307 61.86 -27.44 63.51
C HIS A 307 61.15 -27.47 64.87
N ASN A 308 59.86 -27.13 64.95
CA ASN A 308 59.07 -27.19 66.17
C ASN A 308 58.92 -28.63 66.66
N LEU A 309 58.70 -29.61 65.78
CA LEU A 309 58.74 -31.04 66.15
C LEU A 309 60.12 -31.46 66.68
N SER A 310 61.20 -30.96 66.09
CA SER A 310 62.56 -31.22 66.57
C SER A 310 62.82 -30.55 67.94
N PHE A 311 62.39 -29.30 68.13
CA PHE A 311 62.48 -28.59 69.40
C PHE A 311 61.65 -29.25 70.50
N GLU A 312 60.45 -29.75 70.18
CA GLU A 312 59.60 -30.49 71.12
C GLU A 312 60.26 -31.80 71.54
N LYS A 313 60.86 -32.53 70.59
CA LYS A 313 61.67 -33.71 70.89
C LYS A 313 62.90 -33.36 71.74
N HIS A 314 63.61 -32.28 71.43
CA HIS A 314 64.71 -31.81 72.27
C HIS A 314 64.26 -31.34 73.66
N ARG A 315 63.05 -30.79 73.80
CA ARG A 315 62.43 -30.38 75.06
C ARG A 315 62.15 -31.59 75.95
N LEU A 316 61.49 -32.62 75.41
CA LEU A 316 61.25 -33.89 76.10
C LEU A 316 62.58 -34.54 76.54
N ASN A 317 63.56 -34.64 75.64
CA ASN A 317 64.89 -35.14 76.00
C ASN A 317 65.56 -34.29 77.10
N MET A 318 65.39 -32.96 77.11
CA MET A 318 65.91 -32.10 78.19
C MET A 318 65.18 -32.31 79.51
N GLU A 319 63.88 -32.61 79.48
CA GLU A 319 63.10 -32.96 80.67
C GLU A 319 63.53 -34.31 81.25
N GLU A 320 63.79 -35.31 80.39
CA GLU A 320 64.44 -36.58 80.79
C GLU A 320 65.82 -36.33 81.42
N TYR A 321 66.67 -35.52 80.79
CA TYR A 321 68.00 -35.17 81.34
C TYR A 321 67.91 -34.37 82.65
N GLN A 322 66.93 -33.46 82.80
CA GLN A 322 66.70 -32.76 84.07
C GLN A 322 66.23 -33.70 85.17
N ASN A 323 65.38 -34.68 84.87
CA ASN A 323 64.91 -35.67 85.84
C ASN A 323 66.02 -36.69 86.21
N HIS A 324 66.90 -37.04 85.27
CA HIS A 324 68.15 -37.74 85.57
C HIS A 324 69.10 -36.91 86.45
N LEU A 325 69.25 -35.61 86.15
CA LEU A 325 70.09 -34.71 86.95
C LEU A 325 69.55 -34.53 88.38
N LYS A 326 68.22 -34.50 88.58
CA LYS A 326 67.60 -34.50 89.92
C LYS A 326 67.98 -35.76 90.70
N ARG A 327 67.81 -36.97 90.12
CA ARG A 327 68.24 -38.23 90.75
C ARG A 327 69.72 -38.23 91.12
N ILE A 328 70.60 -37.80 90.21
CA ILE A 328 72.04 -37.71 90.49
C ILE A 328 72.35 -36.68 91.59
N LEU A 329 71.56 -35.60 91.70
CA LEU A 329 71.69 -34.61 92.79
C LEU A 329 71.16 -35.13 94.13
N GLU A 330 70.11 -35.97 94.11
CA GLU A 330 69.56 -36.69 95.26
C GLU A 330 70.58 -37.73 95.77
N GLU A 331 71.03 -38.65 94.92
CA GLU A 331 72.09 -39.63 95.20
C GLU A 331 73.37 -38.97 95.75
N ARG A 332 73.77 -37.82 95.17
CA ARG A 332 74.92 -37.03 95.63
C ARG A 332 74.68 -36.30 96.96
N ASN A 333 73.43 -36.05 97.35
CA ASN A 333 73.12 -35.53 98.68
C ASN A 333 73.18 -36.66 99.72
N ASP A 334 72.58 -37.82 99.42
CA ASP A 334 72.61 -39.00 100.29
C ASP A 334 74.06 -39.43 100.58
N LEU A 335 74.89 -39.56 99.52
CA LEU A 335 76.33 -39.85 99.64
C LEU A 335 77.13 -38.75 100.37
N LYS A 336 76.65 -37.50 100.37
CA LYS A 336 77.29 -36.38 101.08
C LYS A 336 76.97 -36.40 102.57
N ASP A 337 75.79 -36.86 102.94
CA ASP A 337 75.35 -36.97 104.32
C ASP A 337 75.90 -38.28 104.94
N GLU A 338 75.98 -39.40 104.20
CA GLU A 338 76.82 -40.55 104.57
C GLU A 338 78.28 -40.13 104.83
N LEU A 339 78.86 -39.30 103.95
CA LEU A 339 80.22 -38.78 104.11
C LEU A 339 80.34 -37.85 105.34
N ALA A 340 79.25 -37.23 105.80
CA ALA A 340 79.23 -36.46 107.04
C ALA A 340 79.26 -37.39 108.27
N ASP A 341 78.46 -38.46 108.25
CA ASP A 341 78.43 -39.48 109.30
C ASP A 341 79.79 -40.20 109.42
N TYR A 342 80.39 -40.62 108.30
CA TYR A 342 81.75 -41.19 108.31
C TYR A 342 82.80 -40.21 108.87
N LYS A 343 82.66 -38.90 108.63
CA LYS A 343 83.54 -37.88 109.22
C LYS A 343 83.29 -37.65 110.71
N GLN A 344 82.06 -37.87 111.18
CA GLN A 344 81.77 -37.85 112.61
C GLN A 344 82.33 -39.10 113.32
N PHE A 345 82.12 -40.28 112.75
CA PHE A 345 82.69 -41.54 113.24
C PHE A 345 84.24 -41.48 113.28
N ALA A 346 84.88 -40.88 112.28
CA ALA A 346 86.32 -40.65 112.28
C ALA A 346 86.78 -39.69 113.40
N LYS A 347 86.01 -38.64 113.72
CA LYS A 347 86.29 -37.75 114.86
C LYS A 347 86.14 -38.47 116.20
N GLU A 348 85.15 -39.36 116.34
CA GLU A 348 84.94 -40.16 117.55
C GLU A 348 86.12 -41.14 117.75
N ILE A 349 86.58 -41.81 116.69
CA ILE A 349 87.79 -42.64 116.70
C ILE A 349 89.04 -41.84 117.08
N ASP A 350 89.24 -40.62 116.54
CA ASP A 350 90.41 -39.81 116.92
C ASP A 350 90.30 -39.19 118.32
N GLN A 351 89.09 -38.94 118.84
CA GLN A 351 88.87 -38.61 120.25
C GLN A 351 89.23 -39.78 121.17
N ASP A 352 88.84 -41.02 120.83
CA ASP A 352 89.20 -42.20 121.62
C ASP A 352 90.70 -42.51 121.52
N ARG A 353 91.32 -42.29 120.35
CA ARG A 353 92.79 -42.29 120.24
C ARG A 353 93.44 -41.19 121.09
N ALA A 354 92.83 -40.02 121.23
CA ALA A 354 93.35 -38.98 122.12
C ALA A 354 93.23 -39.39 123.60
N LYS A 355 92.10 -39.95 124.02
CA LYS A 355 91.91 -40.54 125.37
C LYS A 355 92.96 -41.63 125.64
N MET A 356 93.20 -42.52 124.68
CA MET A 356 94.21 -43.58 124.78
C MET A 356 95.64 -43.01 124.81
N ARG A 357 95.97 -41.96 124.05
CA ARG A 357 97.28 -41.27 124.16
C ARG A 357 97.47 -40.62 125.53
N ILE A 358 96.43 -40.00 126.10
CA ILE A 358 96.47 -39.48 127.48
C ILE A 358 96.71 -40.63 128.47
N ARG A 359 95.98 -41.75 128.32
CA ARG A 359 96.15 -42.96 129.17
C ARG A 359 97.56 -43.56 129.09
N VAL A 360 98.16 -43.57 127.90
CA VAL A 360 99.56 -43.98 127.71
C VAL A 360 100.51 -42.97 128.36
N SER A 361 100.25 -41.66 128.25
CA SER A 361 101.03 -40.60 128.92
C SER A 361 100.99 -40.73 130.44
N GLU A 362 99.80 -40.96 131.03
CA GLU A 362 99.60 -41.29 132.45
C GLU A 362 100.49 -42.49 132.86
N CYS A 363 100.43 -43.59 132.09
CA CYS A 363 101.24 -44.78 132.37
C CYS A 363 102.75 -44.54 132.23
N THR A 364 103.20 -43.75 131.25
CA THR A 364 104.62 -43.40 131.12
C THR A 364 105.10 -42.47 132.24
N ASN A 365 104.26 -41.54 132.71
CA ASN A 365 104.60 -40.69 133.85
C ASN A 365 104.66 -41.50 135.16
N GLU A 366 103.78 -42.50 135.33
CA GLU A 366 103.84 -43.43 136.46
C GLU A 366 105.08 -44.33 136.40
N ILE A 367 105.47 -44.79 135.20
CA ILE A 367 106.76 -45.48 134.98
C ILE A 367 107.95 -44.57 135.33
N ILE A 368 107.93 -43.28 134.95
CA ILE A 368 108.97 -42.31 135.33
C ILE A 368 108.99 -42.07 136.85
N ARG A 369 107.83 -42.06 137.51
CA ARG A 369 107.71 -41.96 138.98
C ARG A 369 108.36 -43.16 139.67
N LEU A 370 108.05 -44.38 139.21
CA LEU A 370 108.67 -45.61 139.71
C LEU A 370 110.18 -45.70 139.41
N ILE A 371 110.63 -45.17 138.26
CA ILE A 371 112.06 -45.08 137.90
C ILE A 371 112.80 -44.06 138.80
N THR A 372 112.17 -42.94 139.18
CA THR A 372 112.82 -41.99 140.10
C THR A 372 112.87 -42.53 141.54
N GLU A 373 111.81 -43.19 142.04
CA GLU A 373 111.84 -43.94 143.31
C GLU A 373 112.93 -45.03 143.32
N PHE A 374 113.03 -45.82 142.24
CA PHE A 374 114.08 -46.83 142.08
C PHE A 374 115.49 -46.22 142.08
N ASN A 375 115.69 -45.08 141.40
CA ASN A 375 116.99 -44.40 141.39
C ASN A 375 117.36 -43.77 142.75
N VAL A 376 116.39 -43.33 143.55
CA VAL A 376 116.65 -42.91 144.94
C VAL A 376 117.12 -44.11 145.78
N GLN A 377 116.46 -45.27 145.67
CA GLN A 377 116.90 -46.49 146.37
C GLN A 377 118.29 -47.00 145.89
N LYS A 378 118.57 -46.85 144.59
CA LYS A 378 119.88 -47.15 143.99
C LYS A 378 120.99 -46.22 144.54
N ASN A 379 120.72 -44.92 144.65
CA ASN A 379 121.67 -43.96 145.22
C ASN A 379 121.94 -44.20 146.71
N ASN A 380 120.91 -44.59 147.48
CA ASN A 380 121.08 -45.02 148.88
C ASN A 380 121.93 -46.30 149.01
N ASN A 381 121.83 -47.23 148.06
CA ASN A 381 122.74 -48.36 147.95
C ASN A 381 124.19 -47.94 147.59
N GLN A 382 124.35 -46.86 146.83
CA GLN A 382 125.66 -46.38 146.37
C GLN A 382 126.41 -45.62 147.46
N THR A 383 125.73 -44.89 148.36
CA THR A 383 126.34 -44.34 149.59
C THR A 383 126.73 -45.42 150.61
N LEU A 384 126.05 -46.57 150.62
CA LEU A 384 126.50 -47.75 151.39
C LEU A 384 127.78 -48.37 150.80
N ARG A 385 127.91 -48.43 149.47
CA ARG A 385 129.15 -48.91 148.80
C ARG A 385 130.36 -47.99 149.01
N LEU A 386 130.18 -46.67 148.95
CA LEU A 386 131.24 -45.68 149.23
C LEU A 386 131.70 -45.65 150.70
N LYS A 387 131.00 -46.36 151.60
CA LYS A 387 131.43 -46.63 152.98
C LYS A 387 132.34 -47.87 153.09
N ILE A 388 132.39 -48.73 152.08
CA ILE A 388 133.18 -49.98 152.07
C ILE A 388 134.56 -49.76 151.46
N GLU A 389 134.66 -49.02 150.35
CA GLU A 389 135.96 -48.75 149.69
C GLU A 389 136.90 -47.88 150.57
N ARG A 390 136.33 -47.08 151.48
CA ARG A 390 137.10 -46.27 152.44
C ARG A 390 137.69 -47.07 153.62
N LEU A 391 137.42 -48.37 153.72
CA LEU A 391 137.95 -49.26 154.77
C LEU A 391 139.21 -50.05 154.35
N ILE A 392 139.66 -49.93 153.10
CA ILE A 392 140.76 -50.76 152.56
C ILE A 392 142.12 -50.06 152.59
N LYS A 393 142.18 -48.72 152.76
CA LYS A 393 143.44 -47.96 152.62
C LYS A 393 144.04 -47.38 153.91
N GLU A 394 143.52 -47.76 155.08
CA GLU A 394 144.07 -47.30 156.37
C GLU A 394 143.92 -48.34 157.50
N LYS A 395 144.26 -49.60 157.18
CA LYS A 395 144.48 -50.68 158.18
C LYS A 395 145.76 -51.49 157.92
N VAL A 396 146.81 -50.77 157.55
CA VAL A 396 148.21 -51.01 157.91
C VAL A 396 148.77 -49.61 158.18
N ASP A 397 148.41 -49.00 159.31
CA ASP A 397 149.02 -49.20 160.62
C ASP A 397 150.49 -48.77 160.67
N LEU A 398 150.77 -47.78 161.52
CA LEU A 398 151.61 -48.07 162.69
C LEU A 398 151.27 -47.13 163.87
N ASN A 399 150.15 -47.47 164.52
CA ASN A 399 150.02 -47.52 165.97
C ASN A 399 150.63 -46.37 166.82
N SER A 400 149.76 -45.44 167.25
CA SER A 400 149.87 -44.69 168.53
C SER A 400 150.93 -43.55 168.60
N LYS A 401 150.64 -42.33 169.10
CA LYS A 401 149.48 -41.79 169.85
C LYS A 401 149.41 -40.25 169.72
N LYS A 402 148.37 -39.65 170.32
CA LYS A 402 148.02 -38.22 170.23
C LYS A 402 148.28 -37.46 171.54
N GLY A 403 148.96 -36.31 171.46
CA GLY A 403 148.82 -35.18 172.40
C GLY A 403 149.99 -34.81 173.30
N ASN A 404 150.30 -33.50 173.34
CA ASN A 404 151.03 -32.73 174.40
C ASN A 404 152.55 -33.05 174.59
N GLU A 405 153.43 -32.11 174.99
CA GLU A 405 153.31 -30.64 175.20
C GLU A 405 154.63 -29.86 174.92
N LYS A 406 154.80 -28.65 175.49
CA LYS A 406 155.85 -27.66 175.16
C LYS A 406 157.09 -27.67 176.09
N ASN A 407 158.12 -26.93 175.63
CA ASN A 407 159.20 -26.22 176.36
C ASN A 407 160.56 -26.92 176.61
N MET A 408 161.62 -26.10 176.46
CA MET A 408 163.05 -26.31 176.77
C MET A 408 163.78 -27.43 175.99
N THR A 409 165.09 -27.33 175.69
CA THR A 409 166.16 -26.30 175.85
C THR A 409 167.08 -26.46 174.62
N GLU A 410 167.79 -25.50 174.03
CA GLU A 410 168.60 -24.40 174.57
C GLU A 410 169.66 -24.84 175.60
N ILE A 411 170.61 -25.66 175.15
CA ILE A 411 172.07 -25.59 175.42
C ILE A 411 172.78 -26.52 174.41
N ILE A 412 173.06 -26.01 173.19
CA ILE A 412 174.34 -26.21 172.47
C ILE A 412 174.67 -24.88 171.77
N GLU A 413 174.68 -23.80 172.56
CA GLU A 413 174.90 -22.42 172.10
C GLU A 413 176.28 -22.22 171.44
N ASN A 414 177.21 -23.16 171.67
CA ASN A 414 178.56 -23.14 171.10
C ASN A 414 178.68 -23.65 169.64
N GLN A 415 177.60 -24.13 169.00
CA GLN A 415 177.57 -24.28 167.53
C GLN A 415 177.18 -22.98 166.81
N ALA A 416 176.65 -21.97 167.52
CA ALA A 416 176.06 -20.76 166.93
C ALA A 416 177.05 -19.82 166.23
N LYS A 417 178.37 -19.96 166.47
CA LYS A 417 179.40 -19.03 165.95
C LYS A 417 179.95 -19.37 164.55
N LEU A 418 179.60 -20.51 163.96
CA LEU A 418 179.89 -20.80 162.55
C LEU A 418 178.67 -20.48 161.66
N ILE A 419 177.51 -21.03 162.03
CA ILE A 419 176.26 -21.00 161.25
C ILE A 419 175.71 -19.56 161.07
N THR A 420 176.06 -18.63 161.95
CA THR A 420 175.66 -17.21 161.84
C THR A 420 176.23 -16.49 160.62
N SER A 421 177.35 -16.96 160.05
CA SER A 421 177.88 -16.44 158.78
C SER A 421 176.95 -16.78 157.60
N ASP A 422 176.62 -18.06 157.45
CA ASP A 422 175.88 -18.57 156.28
C ASP A 422 174.42 -18.08 156.25
N ILE A 423 173.81 -17.90 157.44
CA ILE A 423 172.43 -17.40 157.57
C ILE A 423 172.29 -15.95 157.04
N MET A 424 173.34 -15.13 157.05
CA MET A 424 173.27 -13.78 156.46
C MET A 424 173.21 -13.80 154.93
N GLY A 425 173.90 -14.74 154.27
CA GLY A 425 173.83 -14.91 152.81
C GLY A 425 172.42 -15.31 152.36
N LEU A 426 171.88 -16.38 152.95
CA LEU A 426 170.55 -16.92 152.61
C LEU A 426 169.40 -15.93 152.83
N LYS A 427 169.54 -14.97 153.77
CA LYS A 427 168.55 -13.90 153.96
C LYS A 427 168.52 -12.86 152.83
N GLY A 428 169.64 -12.64 152.14
CA GLY A 428 169.69 -11.79 150.95
C GLY A 428 168.88 -12.39 149.81
N GLU A 429 169.19 -13.64 149.46
CA GLU A 429 168.49 -14.41 148.41
C GLU A 429 166.99 -14.51 148.68
N GLN A 430 166.58 -14.76 149.94
CA GLN A 430 165.16 -14.84 150.29
C GLN A 430 164.40 -13.52 150.04
N HIS A 431 165.06 -12.37 150.18
CA HIS A 431 164.43 -11.07 149.91
C HIS A 431 164.25 -10.83 148.41
N GLU A 432 165.24 -11.22 147.60
CA GLU A 432 165.17 -11.12 146.13
C GLU A 432 164.08 -12.04 145.55
N ILE A 433 163.94 -13.26 146.10
CA ILE A 433 162.89 -14.21 145.69
C ILE A 433 161.50 -13.64 145.99
N ARG A 434 161.26 -13.01 147.15
CA ARG A 434 159.96 -12.39 147.47
C ARG A 434 159.61 -11.24 146.53
N ALA A 435 160.59 -10.43 146.13
CA ALA A 435 160.37 -9.35 145.15
C ALA A 435 159.92 -9.92 143.79
N LYS A 436 160.54 -11.01 143.33
CA LYS A 436 160.16 -11.71 142.10
C LYS A 436 158.76 -12.33 142.18
N VAL A 437 158.39 -12.96 143.31
CA VAL A 437 157.05 -13.53 143.52
C VAL A 437 155.97 -12.44 143.46
N SER A 438 156.14 -11.34 144.21
CA SER A 438 155.19 -10.21 144.21
C SER A 438 154.99 -9.59 142.82
N HIS A 439 156.06 -9.51 142.01
CA HIS A 439 155.96 -9.04 140.64
C HIS A 439 155.16 -10.01 139.75
N VAL A 440 155.41 -11.32 139.85
CA VAL A 440 154.65 -12.35 139.12
C VAL A 440 153.18 -12.37 139.53
N GLU A 441 152.85 -12.23 140.82
CA GLU A 441 151.48 -12.12 141.31
C GLU A 441 150.75 -10.89 140.73
N GLN A 442 151.46 -9.75 140.61
CA GLN A 442 150.93 -8.54 139.99
C GLN A 442 150.74 -8.69 138.46
N GLU A 443 151.60 -9.44 137.78
CA GLU A 443 151.42 -9.79 136.37
C GLU A 443 150.24 -10.75 136.17
N THR A 444 150.11 -11.82 136.97
CA THR A 444 149.01 -12.78 136.82
C THR A 444 147.65 -12.13 137.00
N ASN A 445 147.51 -11.22 137.98
CA ASN A 445 146.27 -10.48 138.19
C ASN A 445 145.95 -9.58 136.98
N GLN A 446 146.95 -8.90 136.39
CA GLN A 446 146.76 -8.11 135.17
C GLN A 446 146.35 -8.98 133.96
N TYR A 447 146.87 -10.20 133.84
CA TYR A 447 146.45 -11.12 132.77
C TYR A 447 145.04 -11.69 133.01
N GLU A 448 144.63 -11.92 134.25
CA GLU A 448 143.27 -12.33 134.60
C GLU A 448 142.25 -11.22 134.31
N ASP A 449 142.52 -9.97 134.72
CA ASP A 449 141.69 -8.80 134.39
C ASP A 449 141.52 -8.64 132.86
N ARG A 450 142.61 -8.77 132.09
CA ARG A 450 142.58 -8.73 130.62
C ARG A 450 141.77 -9.88 130.03
N ALA A 451 141.85 -11.09 130.60
CA ALA A 451 141.08 -12.25 130.16
C ALA A 451 139.58 -12.08 130.45
N ILE A 452 139.22 -11.53 131.61
CA ILE A 452 137.83 -11.21 131.99
C ILE A 452 137.28 -10.12 131.06
N ALA A 453 138.04 -9.05 130.80
CA ALA A 453 137.66 -7.99 129.87
C ALA A 453 137.43 -8.52 128.44
N ALA A 454 138.35 -9.36 127.93
CA ALA A 454 138.22 -9.99 126.61
C ALA A 454 137.01 -10.93 126.53
N LYS A 455 136.73 -11.71 127.58
CA LYS A 455 135.56 -12.58 127.68
C LYS A 455 134.24 -11.79 127.69
N ASN A 456 134.19 -10.68 128.42
CA ASN A 456 133.04 -9.79 128.45
C ASN A 456 132.79 -9.14 127.08
N GLY A 457 133.85 -8.68 126.40
CA GLY A 457 133.77 -8.18 125.02
C GLY A 457 133.29 -9.25 124.04
N GLN A 458 133.78 -10.49 124.14
CA GLN A 458 133.29 -11.61 123.32
C GLN A 458 131.79 -11.89 123.57
N MET A 459 131.32 -11.79 124.81
CA MET A 459 129.91 -11.97 125.16
C MET A 459 129.03 -10.86 124.59
N GLN A 460 129.47 -9.60 124.67
CA GLN A 460 128.79 -8.46 124.03
C GLN A 460 128.69 -8.64 122.51
N ILE A 461 129.81 -9.00 121.85
CA ILE A 461 129.84 -9.25 120.40
C ILE A 461 128.90 -10.40 120.00
N ARG A 462 128.81 -11.48 120.80
CA ARG A 462 127.86 -12.58 120.53
C ARG A 462 126.40 -12.12 120.61
N GLU A 463 126.04 -11.33 121.62
CA GLU A 463 124.67 -10.86 121.77
C GLU A 463 124.32 -9.80 120.70
N GLU A 464 125.27 -8.93 120.31
CA GLU A 464 125.12 -8.08 119.12
C GLU A 464 124.92 -8.87 117.83
N VAL A 465 125.72 -9.91 117.58
CA VAL A 465 125.57 -10.77 116.39
C VAL A 465 124.20 -11.47 116.39
N LYS A 466 123.72 -11.92 117.55
CA LYS A 466 122.39 -12.53 117.72
C LYS A 466 121.26 -11.51 117.48
N ILE A 467 121.36 -10.30 118.01
CA ILE A 467 120.40 -9.21 117.75
C ILE A 467 120.40 -8.83 116.25
N ARG A 468 121.58 -8.73 115.62
CA ARG A 468 121.70 -8.48 114.18
C ARG A 468 121.11 -9.61 113.35
N SER A 469 121.34 -10.88 113.71
CA SER A 469 120.70 -12.05 113.07
C SER A 469 119.18 -11.96 113.17
N GLN A 470 118.62 -11.80 114.37
CA GLN A 470 117.18 -11.65 114.57
C GLN A 470 116.58 -10.44 113.81
N THR A 471 117.37 -9.41 113.55
CA THR A 471 116.96 -8.26 112.74
C THR A 471 117.00 -8.59 111.24
N ILE A 472 118.01 -9.32 110.79
CA ILE A 472 118.09 -9.87 109.42
C ILE A 472 116.93 -10.83 109.16
N ASP A 473 116.63 -11.74 110.09
CA ASP A 473 115.53 -12.71 109.96
C ASP A 473 114.16 -12.01 109.85
N LYS A 474 113.92 -10.97 110.67
CA LYS A 474 112.72 -10.11 110.58
C LYS A 474 112.66 -9.36 109.25
N ASN A 475 113.78 -8.81 108.78
CA ASN A 475 113.85 -8.11 107.50
C ASN A 475 113.63 -9.06 106.33
N ASN A 476 114.16 -10.29 106.38
CA ASN A 476 113.95 -11.32 105.37
C ASN A 476 112.47 -11.77 105.30
N LEU A 477 111.81 -11.92 106.45
CA LEU A 477 110.36 -12.15 106.52
C LEU A 477 109.58 -10.99 105.88
N ALA A 478 109.85 -9.74 106.29
CA ALA A 478 109.21 -8.56 105.71
C ALA A 478 109.46 -8.42 104.19
N ILE A 479 110.66 -8.80 103.71
CA ILE A 479 110.99 -8.85 102.28
C ILE A 479 110.23 -9.98 101.57
N SER A 480 110.00 -11.13 102.22
CA SER A 480 109.16 -12.20 101.68
C SER A 480 107.70 -11.76 101.57
N ASP A 481 107.15 -11.17 102.62
CA ASP A 481 105.78 -10.64 102.66
C ASP A 481 105.57 -9.56 101.58
N LEU A 482 106.55 -8.67 101.40
CA LEU A 482 106.52 -7.65 100.34
C LEU A 482 106.62 -8.26 98.94
N HIS A 483 107.44 -9.30 98.73
CA HIS A 483 107.48 -10.01 97.44
C HIS A 483 106.16 -10.74 97.12
N GLU A 484 105.51 -11.36 98.12
CA GLU A 484 104.22 -11.99 97.94
C GLU A 484 103.12 -10.94 97.65
N GLN A 485 103.13 -9.80 98.35
CA GLN A 485 102.26 -8.67 98.03
C GLN A 485 102.50 -8.12 96.63
N ILE A 486 103.76 -7.93 96.20
CA ILE A 486 104.10 -7.50 94.84
C ILE A 486 103.60 -8.50 93.79
N LYS A 487 103.77 -9.81 94.04
CA LYS A 487 103.27 -10.87 93.17
C LYS A 487 101.74 -10.85 93.08
N TYR A 488 101.05 -10.74 94.21
CA TYR A 488 99.59 -10.64 94.28
C TYR A 488 99.06 -9.40 93.53
N GLN A 489 99.67 -8.23 93.76
CA GLN A 489 99.30 -7.00 93.04
C GLN A 489 99.61 -7.11 91.53
N LYS A 490 100.70 -7.76 91.12
CA LYS A 490 101.00 -8.01 89.70
C LYS A 490 99.93 -8.87 89.03
N THR A 491 99.58 -10.01 89.62
CA THR A 491 98.49 -10.87 89.09
C THR A 491 97.13 -10.14 89.09
N ARG A 492 96.86 -9.29 90.09
CA ARG A 492 95.66 -8.45 90.12
C ARG A 492 95.65 -7.37 89.03
N ILE A 493 96.79 -6.74 88.75
CA ILE A 493 96.95 -5.79 87.64
C ILE A 493 96.77 -6.50 86.30
N GLU A 494 97.33 -7.70 86.13
CA GLU A 494 97.14 -8.53 84.94
C GLU A 494 95.66 -8.92 84.75
N SER A 495 94.92 -9.26 85.82
CA SER A 495 93.47 -9.49 85.77
C SER A 495 92.72 -8.24 85.34
N VAL A 496 92.93 -7.10 86.01
CA VAL A 496 92.25 -5.83 85.71
C VAL A 496 92.59 -5.30 84.30
N GLN A 497 93.80 -5.56 83.79
CA GLN A 497 94.16 -5.25 82.40
C GLN A 497 93.40 -6.13 81.40
N ASN A 498 93.31 -7.44 81.66
CA ASN A 498 92.52 -8.34 80.82
C ASN A 498 91.01 -7.99 80.85
N GLU A 499 90.47 -7.70 82.04
CA GLU A 499 89.08 -7.25 82.23
C GLU A 499 88.81 -5.93 81.47
N ARG A 500 89.71 -4.95 81.59
CA ARG A 500 89.67 -3.69 80.83
C ARG A 500 89.71 -3.93 79.33
N ASP A 501 90.58 -4.82 78.86
CA ASP A 501 90.79 -5.05 77.42
C ASP A 501 89.70 -5.93 76.80
N ILE A 502 88.99 -6.72 77.61
CA ILE A 502 87.73 -7.37 77.23
C ILE A 502 86.60 -6.32 77.20
N ALA A 503 86.44 -5.52 78.25
CA ALA A 503 85.42 -4.48 78.32
C ALA A 503 85.57 -3.42 77.21
N CYS A 504 86.81 -3.07 76.84
CA CYS A 504 87.09 -2.15 75.74
C CYS A 504 86.68 -2.75 74.38
N ARG A 505 86.94 -4.04 74.15
CA ARG A 505 86.48 -4.73 72.93
C ARG A 505 84.95 -4.82 72.88
N LEU A 506 84.31 -5.29 73.96
CA LEU A 506 82.84 -5.34 74.06
C LEU A 506 82.20 -3.95 73.85
N CYS A 507 82.82 -2.89 74.38
CA CYS A 507 82.38 -1.51 74.17
C CYS A 507 82.55 -1.06 72.71
N GLN A 508 83.68 -1.37 72.06
CA GLN A 508 83.88 -1.10 70.63
C GLN A 508 82.89 -1.88 69.74
N ASP A 509 82.60 -3.14 70.07
CA ASP A 509 81.67 -3.96 69.30
C ASP A 509 80.22 -3.50 69.50
N ALA A 510 79.83 -3.12 70.72
CA ALA A 510 78.55 -2.46 70.99
C ALA A 510 78.43 -1.09 70.30
N PHE A 511 79.52 -0.32 70.16
CA PHE A 511 79.52 0.90 69.36
C PHE A 511 79.33 0.62 67.86
N LYS A 512 79.98 -0.41 67.30
CA LYS A 512 79.77 -0.83 65.90
C LYS A 512 78.34 -1.29 65.65
N GLU A 513 77.81 -2.11 66.55
CA GLU A 513 76.42 -2.57 66.53
C GLU A 513 75.47 -1.36 66.55
N ASN A 514 75.64 -0.45 67.51
CA ASN A 514 74.83 0.77 67.62
C ASN A 514 74.93 1.65 66.35
N THR A 515 76.11 1.81 65.73
CA THR A 515 76.21 2.51 64.44
C THR A 515 75.41 1.80 63.34
N SER A 516 75.49 0.48 63.22
CA SER A 516 74.71 -0.28 62.24
C SER A 516 73.19 -0.24 62.51
N LEU A 517 72.80 -0.17 63.79
CA LEU A 517 71.40 0.03 64.21
C LEU A 517 70.93 1.45 63.88
N THR A 518 71.77 2.47 64.02
CA THR A 518 71.42 3.83 63.56
C THR A 518 71.29 3.90 62.04
N GLU A 519 72.22 3.31 61.27
CA GLU A 519 72.16 3.29 59.81
C GLU A 519 70.91 2.55 59.28
N THR A 520 70.61 1.38 59.84
CA THR A 520 69.40 0.62 59.46
C THR A 520 68.12 1.33 59.87
N ASN A 521 68.06 1.97 61.05
CA ASN A 521 66.92 2.78 61.47
C ASN A 521 66.76 4.04 60.59
N ASP A 522 67.86 4.61 60.08
CA ASP A 522 67.84 5.74 59.15
C ASP A 522 67.36 5.32 57.75
N ILE A 523 67.71 4.11 57.28
CA ILE A 523 67.17 3.48 56.07
C ILE A 523 65.66 3.20 56.23
N ILE A 524 65.25 2.59 57.35
CA ILE A 524 63.84 2.33 57.66
C ILE A 524 63.06 3.66 57.77
N SER A 525 63.65 4.70 58.36
CA SER A 525 63.04 6.03 58.44
C SER A 525 62.88 6.70 57.06
N LYS A 526 63.79 6.45 56.11
CA LYS A 526 63.66 6.88 54.71
C LYS A 526 62.56 6.08 53.99
N GLN A 527 62.49 4.76 54.20
CA GLN A 527 61.41 3.90 53.66
C GLN A 527 60.04 4.30 54.20
N ILE A 528 59.91 4.57 55.50
CA ILE A 528 58.67 5.05 56.14
C ILE A 528 58.24 6.41 55.57
N LYS A 529 59.18 7.31 55.25
CA LYS A 529 58.88 8.58 54.56
C LYS A 529 58.39 8.34 53.13
N ALA A 530 59.04 7.47 52.36
CA ALA A 530 58.63 7.12 51.00
C ALA A 530 57.22 6.50 50.97
N LEU A 531 56.96 5.50 51.83
CA LEU A 531 55.64 4.86 51.94
C LEU A 531 54.55 5.83 52.40
N LYS A 532 54.85 6.79 53.28
CA LYS A 532 53.89 7.84 53.67
C LYS A 532 53.55 8.78 52.52
N GLU A 533 54.49 9.09 51.64
CA GLU A 533 54.25 9.92 50.47
C GLU A 533 53.52 9.16 49.36
N GLU A 534 53.82 7.87 49.18
CA GLU A 534 53.06 6.98 48.30
C GLU A 534 51.60 6.88 48.77
N ILE A 535 51.35 6.64 50.06
CA ILE A 535 49.99 6.61 50.63
C ILE A 535 49.25 7.92 50.36
N ARG A 536 49.88 9.08 50.59
CA ARG A 536 49.29 10.40 50.30
C ARG A 536 48.91 10.56 48.82
N GLU A 537 49.76 10.10 47.91
CA GLU A 537 49.49 10.18 46.47
C GLU A 537 48.37 9.19 46.05
N LYS A 538 48.33 7.98 46.62
CA LYS A 538 47.21 7.05 46.42
C LYS A 538 45.90 7.61 46.99
N ASP A 539 45.92 8.26 48.15
CA ASP A 539 44.76 8.95 48.75
C ASP A 539 44.29 10.09 47.84
N ARG A 540 45.22 10.91 47.32
CA ARG A 540 44.93 12.00 46.37
C ARG A 540 44.24 11.46 45.11
N LEU A 541 44.79 10.40 44.52
CA LEU A 541 44.23 9.74 43.34
C LEU A 541 42.89 9.05 43.64
N CYS A 542 42.70 8.49 44.84
CA CYS A 542 41.43 7.89 45.28
C CYS A 542 40.32 8.96 45.42
N VAL A 543 40.65 10.14 45.95
CA VAL A 543 39.70 11.26 46.04
C VAL A 543 39.38 11.81 44.64
N GLU A 544 40.39 11.97 43.78
CA GLU A 544 40.22 12.47 42.41
C GLU A 544 39.37 11.51 41.55
N THR A 545 39.64 10.20 41.63
CA THR A 545 38.87 9.18 40.91
C THR A 545 37.45 9.06 41.43
N HIS A 546 37.22 9.16 42.74
CA HIS A 546 35.87 9.23 43.31
C HIS A 546 35.09 10.49 42.85
N TYR A 547 35.73 11.65 42.76
CA TYR A 547 35.09 12.85 42.19
C TYR A 547 34.76 12.68 40.70
N LYS A 548 35.68 12.14 39.89
CA LYS A 548 35.43 11.79 38.48
C LYS A 548 34.26 10.82 38.34
N GLN A 549 34.24 9.72 39.10
CA GLN A 549 33.13 8.75 39.13
C GLN A 549 31.80 9.40 39.51
N LYS A 550 31.78 10.30 40.50
CA LYS A 550 30.57 11.02 40.94
C LYS A 550 30.05 12.00 39.89
N THR A 551 30.92 12.60 39.09
CA THR A 551 30.54 13.42 37.93
C THR A 551 29.99 12.56 36.79
N ILE A 552 30.68 11.46 36.45
CA ILE A 552 30.23 10.49 35.43
C ILE A 552 28.85 9.91 35.80
N LEU A 553 28.63 9.52 37.06
CA LEU A 553 27.32 9.04 37.53
C LEU A 553 26.21 10.09 37.35
N ARG A 554 26.51 11.38 37.56
CA ARG A 554 25.54 12.47 37.29
C ARG A 554 25.29 12.63 35.79
N GLN A 555 26.33 12.57 34.95
CA GLN A 555 26.19 12.62 33.50
C GLN A 555 25.37 11.43 32.99
N VAL A 556 25.61 10.21 33.48
CA VAL A 556 24.81 9.02 33.15
C VAL A 556 23.35 9.17 33.57
N ILE A 557 23.04 9.75 34.74
CA ILE A 557 21.66 10.03 35.14
C ILE A 557 21.00 11.06 34.19
N THR A 558 21.71 12.11 33.79
CA THR A 558 21.20 13.10 32.83
C THR A 558 20.98 12.49 31.44
N LEU A 559 21.94 11.71 30.93
CA LEU A 559 21.89 11.05 29.62
C LEU A 559 20.83 9.94 29.56
N THR A 560 20.63 9.18 30.65
CA THR A 560 19.55 8.18 30.74
C THR A 560 18.17 8.85 30.80
N LYS A 561 18.05 10.03 31.44
CA LYS A 561 16.84 10.83 31.35
C LYS A 561 16.63 11.35 29.91
N GLN A 562 17.62 12.00 29.31
CA GLN A 562 17.53 12.53 27.93
C GLN A 562 17.19 11.42 26.92
N THR A 563 17.76 10.22 27.05
CA THR A 563 17.42 9.09 26.17
C THR A 563 16.06 8.44 26.49
N ALA A 564 15.48 8.66 27.68
CA ALA A 564 14.09 8.32 27.96
C ALA A 564 13.13 9.36 27.36
N ASP A 565 13.42 10.65 27.53
CA ASP A 565 12.66 11.78 26.96
C ASP A 565 12.64 11.68 25.41
N MET A 566 13.80 11.51 24.77
CA MET A 566 13.93 11.28 23.31
C MET A 566 13.21 10.01 22.83
N LYS A 567 13.14 8.94 23.63
CA LYS A 567 12.36 7.73 23.30
C LYS A 567 10.85 7.98 23.36
N ALA A 568 10.39 8.86 24.24
CA ALA A 568 8.99 9.27 24.30
C ALA A 568 8.62 10.11 23.07
N GLU A 569 9.44 11.11 22.72
CA GLU A 569 9.25 11.93 21.52
C GLU A 569 9.28 11.09 20.22
N LEU A 570 10.24 10.17 20.09
CA LEU A 570 10.35 9.28 18.93
C LEU A 570 9.11 8.39 18.81
N LYS A 571 8.58 7.86 19.93
CA LYS A 571 7.34 7.08 19.94
C LYS A 571 6.12 7.92 19.54
N GLU A 572 6.04 9.19 19.94
CA GLU A 572 4.98 10.11 19.51
C GLU A 572 5.10 10.44 18.01
N LEU A 573 6.33 10.62 17.50
CA LEU A 573 6.59 10.80 16.07
C LEU A 573 6.19 9.55 15.26
N ASP A 574 6.46 8.35 15.78
CA ASP A 574 6.10 7.10 15.10
C ASP A 574 4.57 6.92 15.07
N MET A 575 3.86 7.26 16.17
CA MET A 575 2.39 7.32 16.18
C MET A 575 1.85 8.28 15.11
N LYS A 576 2.33 9.53 15.06
CA LYS A 576 1.96 10.49 14.00
C LYS A 576 2.28 9.97 12.60
N THR A 577 3.40 9.27 12.44
CA THR A 577 3.82 8.68 11.16
C THR A 577 2.90 7.52 10.74
N THR A 578 2.41 6.69 11.68
CA THR A 578 1.39 5.67 11.39
C THR A 578 0.03 6.28 11.03
N GLU A 579 -0.37 7.37 11.69
CA GLU A 579 -1.60 8.10 11.36
C GLU A 579 -1.53 8.71 9.94
N ILE A 580 -0.42 9.35 9.59
CA ILE A 580 -0.15 9.88 8.24
C ILE A 580 -0.13 8.74 7.20
N ARG A 581 0.47 7.57 7.49
CA ARG A 581 0.40 6.39 6.60
C ARG A 581 -1.05 5.89 6.41
N ASN A 582 -1.84 5.85 7.47
CA ASN A 582 -3.25 5.43 7.40
C ASN A 582 -4.08 6.42 6.57
N MET A 583 -3.86 7.73 6.73
CA MET A 583 -4.45 8.75 5.87
C MET A 583 -4.00 8.61 4.41
N MET A 584 -2.70 8.40 4.16
CA MET A 584 -2.16 8.23 2.80
C MET A 584 -2.74 6.99 2.11
N THR A 585 -2.87 5.87 2.83
CA THR A 585 -3.50 4.64 2.33
C THR A 585 -4.98 4.86 2.00
N ARG A 586 -5.71 5.61 2.84
CA ARG A 586 -7.10 5.97 2.59
C ARG A 586 -7.24 6.91 1.37
N SER A 587 -6.37 7.90 1.23
CA SER A 587 -6.35 8.80 0.07
C SER A 587 -5.99 8.04 -1.22
N HIS A 588 -5.04 7.10 -1.18
CA HIS A 588 -4.72 6.24 -2.31
C HIS A 588 -5.91 5.35 -2.69
N PHE A 589 -6.63 4.76 -1.72
CA PHE A 589 -7.85 3.99 -2.00
C PHE A 589 -8.93 4.85 -2.68
N LEU A 590 -9.13 6.09 -2.21
CA LEU A 590 -10.08 7.03 -2.82
C LEU A 590 -9.66 7.43 -4.24
N LEU A 591 -8.36 7.69 -4.48
CA LEU A 591 -7.82 7.95 -5.82
C LEU A 591 -8.07 6.76 -6.75
N THR A 592 -7.66 5.54 -6.36
CA THR A 592 -7.87 4.34 -7.19
C THR A 592 -9.36 4.04 -7.44
N SER A 593 -10.25 4.39 -6.51
CA SER A 593 -11.71 4.31 -6.73
C SER A 593 -12.18 5.37 -7.74
N SER A 594 -11.67 6.60 -7.67
CA SER A 594 -11.94 7.68 -8.62
C SER A 594 -11.39 7.39 -10.02
N ASP A 595 -10.20 6.78 -10.13
CA ASP A 595 -9.61 6.33 -11.39
C ASP A 595 -10.48 5.24 -12.03
N LEU A 596 -10.99 4.31 -11.22
CA LEU A 596 -11.91 3.27 -11.68
C LEU A 596 -13.28 3.83 -12.09
N GLU A 597 -13.78 4.88 -11.44
CA GLU A 597 -15.04 5.55 -11.82
C GLU A 597 -14.87 6.41 -13.07
N THR A 598 -13.82 7.21 -13.19
CA THR A 598 -13.51 7.98 -14.40
C THR A 598 -13.23 7.07 -15.59
N MET A 599 -12.59 5.92 -15.42
CA MET A 599 -12.46 4.91 -16.49
C MET A 599 -13.83 4.37 -16.94
N LYS A 600 -14.73 4.03 -16.00
CA LYS A 600 -16.11 3.60 -16.33
C LYS A 600 -16.90 4.69 -17.06
N GLN A 601 -16.79 5.94 -16.60
CA GLN A 601 -17.42 7.09 -17.25
C GLN A 601 -16.88 7.27 -18.67
N GLN A 602 -15.55 7.18 -18.87
CA GLN A 602 -14.92 7.28 -20.19
C GLN A 602 -15.34 6.13 -21.12
N GLN A 603 -15.51 4.91 -20.60
CA GLN A 603 -16.09 3.80 -21.37
C GLN A 603 -17.53 4.12 -21.80
N GLY A 604 -18.39 4.55 -20.88
CA GLY A 604 -19.77 4.93 -21.19
C GLY A 604 -19.85 6.09 -22.19
N LEU A 605 -18.94 7.07 -22.10
CA LEU A 605 -18.83 8.19 -23.02
C LEU A 605 -18.38 7.73 -24.42
N ASN A 606 -17.50 6.74 -24.52
CA ASN A 606 -17.13 6.09 -25.79
C ASN A 606 -18.29 5.26 -26.38
N GLU A 607 -19.06 4.56 -25.55
CA GLU A 607 -20.27 3.84 -25.99
C GLU A 607 -21.36 4.81 -26.50
N ILE A 608 -21.54 5.95 -25.83
CA ILE A 608 -22.43 7.05 -26.27
C ILE A 608 -21.93 7.66 -27.59
N LYS A 609 -20.62 7.91 -27.76
CA LYS A 609 -20.03 8.37 -29.03
C LYS A 609 -20.29 7.39 -30.17
N ALA A 610 -20.02 6.10 -29.96
CA ALA A 610 -20.28 5.06 -30.96
C ALA A 610 -21.78 4.98 -31.32
N SER A 611 -22.67 5.08 -30.33
CA SER A 611 -24.12 5.17 -30.57
C SER A 611 -24.50 6.43 -31.33
N SER A 612 -23.89 7.57 -31.05
CA SER A 612 -24.11 8.85 -31.74
C SER A 612 -23.68 8.75 -33.21
N GLU A 613 -22.48 8.22 -33.50
CA GLU A 613 -22.01 7.96 -34.86
C GLU A 613 -22.95 7.03 -35.64
N ILE A 614 -23.48 5.98 -35.00
CA ILE A 614 -24.44 5.06 -35.63
C ILE A 614 -25.75 5.79 -35.94
N MET A 615 -26.25 6.60 -35.00
CA MET A 615 -27.46 7.42 -35.20
C MET A 615 -27.28 8.50 -36.28
N GLU A 616 -26.10 9.10 -36.37
CA GLU A 616 -25.74 10.06 -37.42
C GLU A 616 -25.69 9.38 -38.81
N LYS A 617 -24.96 8.26 -38.92
CA LYS A 617 -24.89 7.45 -40.15
C LYS A 617 -26.28 6.97 -40.59
N MET A 618 -27.14 6.56 -39.65
CA MET A 618 -28.55 6.22 -39.91
C MET A 618 -29.39 7.43 -40.34
N THR A 619 -29.16 8.60 -39.75
CA THR A 619 -29.87 9.84 -40.09
C THR A 619 -29.50 10.31 -41.50
N VAL A 620 -28.21 10.34 -41.85
CA VAL A 620 -27.71 10.63 -43.21
C VAL A 620 -28.32 9.64 -44.22
N LYS A 621 -28.35 8.34 -43.88
CA LYS A 621 -29.00 7.32 -44.72
C LYS A 621 -30.48 7.61 -44.93
N HIS A 622 -31.24 7.88 -43.88
CA HIS A 622 -32.68 8.21 -43.98
C HIS A 622 -32.94 9.53 -44.73
N VAL A 623 -32.07 10.53 -44.63
CA VAL A 623 -32.15 11.76 -45.44
C VAL A 623 -31.93 11.43 -46.93
N SER A 624 -30.97 10.56 -47.26
CA SER A 624 -30.75 10.11 -48.64
C SER A 624 -31.92 9.29 -49.19
N GLU A 625 -32.49 8.38 -48.38
CA GLU A 625 -33.68 7.60 -48.72
C GLU A 625 -34.91 8.50 -48.93
N LYS A 626 -35.09 9.52 -48.08
CA LYS A 626 -36.13 10.54 -48.22
C LYS A 626 -35.99 11.32 -49.54
N SER A 627 -34.77 11.72 -49.93
CA SER A 627 -34.55 12.38 -51.23
C SER A 627 -34.91 11.46 -52.39
N GLN A 628 -34.43 10.21 -52.38
CA GLN A 628 -34.77 9.22 -53.42
C GLN A 628 -36.28 8.95 -53.51
N LEU A 629 -37.01 8.99 -52.39
CA LEU A 629 -38.46 8.86 -52.38
C LEU A 629 -39.17 10.10 -52.93
N ILE A 630 -38.68 11.31 -52.64
CA ILE A 630 -39.18 12.56 -53.22
C ILE A 630 -38.96 12.55 -54.75
N ASP A 631 -37.81 12.11 -55.22
CA ASP A 631 -37.49 12.08 -56.66
C ASP A 631 -38.27 10.98 -57.39
N LYS A 632 -38.51 9.83 -56.76
CA LYS A 632 -39.47 8.82 -57.25
C LYS A 632 -40.90 9.39 -57.33
N ALA A 633 -41.34 10.15 -56.32
CA ALA A 633 -42.66 10.78 -56.33
C ALA A 633 -42.78 11.85 -57.43
N ARG A 634 -41.75 12.68 -57.65
CA ARG A 634 -41.64 13.64 -58.77
C ARG A 634 -41.71 12.94 -60.13
N LEU A 635 -40.98 11.83 -60.29
CA LEU A 635 -41.01 11.04 -61.52
C LEU A 635 -42.39 10.44 -61.80
N ILE A 636 -43.04 9.86 -60.79
CA ILE A 636 -44.41 9.34 -60.88
C ILE A 636 -45.41 10.46 -61.18
N GLN A 637 -45.29 11.63 -60.57
CA GLN A 637 -46.15 12.79 -60.87
C GLN A 637 -45.99 13.26 -62.32
N SER A 638 -44.76 13.29 -62.84
CA SER A 638 -44.49 13.60 -64.26
C SER A 638 -45.08 12.55 -65.20
N GLN A 639 -44.98 11.26 -64.85
CA GLN A 639 -45.64 10.17 -65.61
C GLN A 639 -47.17 10.29 -65.58
N ILE A 640 -47.77 10.60 -64.43
CA ILE A 640 -49.21 10.84 -64.30
C ILE A 640 -49.64 12.06 -65.13
N ASN A 641 -48.87 13.15 -65.13
CA ASN A 641 -49.14 14.33 -65.96
C ASN A 641 -49.03 14.03 -67.47
N HIS A 642 -48.08 13.19 -67.88
CA HIS A 642 -47.96 12.72 -69.26
C HIS A 642 -49.14 11.81 -69.65
N LEU A 643 -49.49 10.83 -68.83
CA LEU A 643 -50.65 9.95 -69.06
C LEU A 643 -51.97 10.73 -69.07
N ARG A 644 -52.13 11.74 -68.21
CA ARG A 644 -53.27 12.67 -68.20
C ARG A 644 -53.37 13.42 -69.52
N THR A 645 -52.28 14.00 -70.01
CA THR A 645 -52.29 14.78 -71.27
C THR A 645 -52.43 13.91 -72.52
N ALA A 646 -51.95 12.66 -72.48
CA ALA A 646 -52.28 11.66 -73.51
C ALA A 646 -53.76 11.26 -73.48
N TYR A 647 -54.33 11.08 -72.28
CA TYR A 647 -55.74 10.73 -72.10
C TYR A 647 -56.68 11.87 -72.53
N THR A 648 -56.41 13.13 -72.18
CA THR A 648 -57.25 14.26 -72.63
C THR A 648 -57.26 14.40 -74.14
N LYS A 649 -56.10 14.29 -74.81
CA LYS A 649 -56.01 14.25 -76.28
C LYS A 649 -56.82 13.11 -76.91
N GLN A 650 -56.87 11.95 -76.24
CA GLN A 650 -57.69 10.82 -76.70
C GLN A 650 -59.19 11.04 -76.45
N VAL A 651 -59.58 11.77 -75.39
CA VAL A 651 -60.98 12.21 -75.17
C VAL A 651 -61.39 13.26 -76.19
N GLU A 652 -60.59 14.30 -76.42
CA GLU A 652 -60.78 15.31 -77.47
C GLU A 652 -60.99 14.65 -78.85
N LYS A 653 -60.16 13.66 -79.18
CA LYS A 653 -60.30 12.87 -80.41
C LYS A 653 -61.62 12.07 -80.47
N VAL A 654 -62.10 11.54 -79.35
CA VAL A 654 -63.38 10.81 -79.27
C VAL A 654 -64.57 11.76 -79.38
N ASP A 655 -64.52 12.94 -78.76
CA ASP A 655 -65.59 13.94 -78.89
C ASP A 655 -65.63 14.56 -80.29
N ASN A 656 -64.49 14.76 -80.96
CA ASN A 656 -64.46 15.14 -82.37
C ASN A 656 -65.10 14.07 -83.26
N LEU A 657 -64.70 12.80 -83.15
CA LEU A 657 -65.30 11.69 -83.91
C LEU A 657 -66.81 11.50 -83.61
N LYS A 658 -67.25 11.84 -82.40
CA LYS A 658 -68.67 11.85 -82.00
C LYS A 658 -69.42 13.01 -82.65
N ASN A 659 -68.83 14.20 -82.75
CA ASN A 659 -69.41 15.34 -83.46
C ASN A 659 -69.52 15.06 -84.96
N ASP A 660 -68.48 14.47 -85.58
CA ASP A 660 -68.49 14.00 -86.96
C ASP A 660 -69.62 12.99 -87.20
N LEU A 661 -69.76 12.00 -86.31
CA LEU A 661 -70.82 10.99 -86.36
C LEU A 661 -72.22 11.62 -86.21
N ILE A 662 -72.39 12.63 -85.36
CA ILE A 662 -73.66 13.38 -85.24
C ILE A 662 -73.97 14.12 -86.53
N ALA A 663 -72.99 14.81 -87.13
CA ALA A 663 -73.16 15.53 -88.38
C ALA A 663 -73.55 14.59 -89.54
N GLU A 664 -72.90 13.43 -89.66
CA GLU A 664 -73.25 12.39 -90.64
C GLU A 664 -74.64 11.76 -90.38
N VAL A 665 -74.99 11.50 -89.12
CA VAL A 665 -76.33 11.01 -88.77
C VAL A 665 -77.41 12.03 -89.16
N ASP A 666 -77.17 13.33 -88.96
CA ASP A 666 -78.12 14.39 -89.34
C ASP A 666 -78.12 14.68 -90.84
N LEU A 667 -77.00 14.50 -91.56
CA LEU A 667 -76.97 14.48 -93.02
C LEU A 667 -77.82 13.31 -93.55
N ASN A 668 -77.66 12.10 -92.99
CA ASN A 668 -78.41 10.91 -93.36
C ASN A 668 -79.92 11.07 -93.05
N LYS A 669 -80.30 11.64 -91.90
CA LYS A 669 -81.71 12.02 -91.61
C LYS A 669 -82.27 12.96 -92.67
N ARG A 670 -81.53 14.01 -93.06
CA ARG A 670 -81.93 14.96 -94.11
C ARG A 670 -82.10 14.27 -95.47
N LEU A 671 -81.20 13.37 -95.84
CA LEU A 671 -81.30 12.55 -97.05
C LEU A 671 -82.49 11.58 -97.01
N GLN A 672 -82.76 10.93 -95.87
CA GLN A 672 -83.94 10.08 -95.69
C GLN A 672 -85.25 10.87 -95.78
N ASN A 673 -85.30 12.09 -95.24
CA ASN A 673 -86.48 12.96 -95.37
C ASN A 673 -86.69 13.41 -96.82
N ARG A 674 -85.63 13.78 -97.56
CA ARG A 674 -85.72 14.03 -99.02
C ARG A 674 -86.21 12.79 -99.79
N ASN A 675 -85.75 11.59 -99.42
CA ASN A 675 -86.19 10.32 -100.04
C ASN A 675 -87.68 10.03 -99.74
N ARG A 676 -88.12 10.21 -98.48
CA ARG A 676 -89.53 10.11 -98.07
C ARG A 676 -90.42 11.09 -98.83
N HIS A 677 -90.00 12.35 -98.96
CA HIS A 677 -90.72 13.37 -99.73
C HIS A 677 -90.77 13.03 -101.23
N GLY A 678 -89.67 12.56 -101.82
CA GLY A 678 -89.65 12.06 -103.19
C GLY A 678 -90.56 10.85 -103.44
N LYS A 679 -90.75 9.98 -102.44
CA LYS A 679 -91.74 8.89 -102.49
C LYS A 679 -93.18 9.43 -102.40
N ALA A 680 -93.44 10.43 -101.56
CA ALA A 680 -94.75 11.08 -101.48
C ALA A 680 -95.14 11.75 -102.81
N LEU A 681 -94.21 12.51 -103.42
CA LEU A 681 -94.41 13.11 -104.75
C LEU A 681 -94.70 12.05 -105.84
N LYS A 682 -94.02 10.90 -105.82
CA LYS A 682 -94.33 9.79 -106.75
C LYS A 682 -95.73 9.20 -106.54
N LEU A 683 -96.21 9.11 -105.29
CA LEU A 683 -97.59 8.67 -105.01
C LEU A 683 -98.62 9.70 -105.51
N GLU A 684 -98.34 10.99 -105.35
CA GLU A 684 -99.25 12.05 -105.83
C GLU A 684 -99.27 12.14 -107.36
N ILE A 685 -98.14 11.92 -108.05
CA ILE A 685 -98.09 11.75 -109.51
C ILE A 685 -99.00 10.57 -109.94
N ILE A 686 -98.91 9.42 -109.27
CA ILE A 686 -99.76 8.25 -109.56
C ILE A 686 -101.25 8.57 -109.28
N ARG A 687 -101.56 9.35 -108.24
CA ARG A 687 -102.92 9.80 -107.93
C ARG A 687 -103.48 10.71 -109.04
N ILE A 688 -102.70 11.69 -109.48
CA ILE A 688 -103.07 12.61 -110.56
C ILE A 688 -103.23 11.85 -111.89
N GLN A 689 -102.32 10.94 -112.22
CA GLN A 689 -102.43 10.07 -113.41
C GLN A 689 -103.70 9.21 -113.40
N LYS A 690 -104.09 8.66 -112.24
CA LYS A 690 -105.37 7.93 -112.10
C LYS A 690 -106.57 8.86 -112.29
N SER A 691 -106.55 10.04 -111.68
CA SER A 691 -107.63 11.03 -111.83
C SER A 691 -107.78 11.51 -113.27
N LEU A 692 -106.67 11.67 -114.00
CA LEU A 692 -106.67 12.03 -115.42
C LEU A 692 -107.21 10.90 -116.31
N LEU A 693 -106.83 9.64 -116.04
CA LEU A 693 -107.43 8.48 -116.71
C LEU A 693 -108.94 8.40 -116.46
N GLU A 694 -109.40 8.73 -115.25
CA GLU A 694 -110.82 8.73 -114.89
C GLU A 694 -111.60 9.85 -115.60
N THR A 695 -111.03 11.06 -115.74
CA THR A 695 -111.67 12.16 -116.49
C THR A 695 -111.62 11.94 -118.00
N MET A 696 -110.53 11.40 -118.55
CA MET A 696 -110.45 10.99 -119.96
C MET A 696 -111.46 9.90 -120.28
N GLY A 697 -111.63 8.91 -119.40
CA GLY A 697 -112.67 7.88 -119.54
C GLY A 697 -114.09 8.45 -119.54
N LYS A 698 -114.36 9.45 -118.70
CA LYS A 698 -115.65 10.18 -118.68
C LYS A 698 -115.88 11.00 -119.94
N SER A 699 -114.87 11.71 -120.45
CA SER A 699 -114.99 12.46 -121.73
C SER A 699 -115.31 11.52 -122.87
N ARG A 700 -114.56 10.42 -123.00
CA ARG A 700 -114.74 9.44 -124.07
C ARG A 700 -116.10 8.74 -124.01
N ALA A 701 -116.62 8.45 -122.82
CA ALA A 701 -117.95 7.88 -122.66
C ALA A 701 -119.05 8.84 -123.17
N LEU A 702 -118.91 10.14 -122.92
CA LEU A 702 -119.83 11.17 -123.43
C LEU A 702 -119.69 11.35 -124.96
N GLU A 703 -118.48 11.25 -125.51
CA GLU A 703 -118.22 11.26 -126.95
C GLU A 703 -118.89 10.05 -127.65
N GLU A 704 -118.74 8.85 -127.10
CA GLU A 704 -119.37 7.62 -127.62
C GLU A 704 -120.91 7.65 -127.50
N GLU A 705 -121.47 8.26 -126.45
CA GLU A 705 -122.92 8.45 -126.25
C GLU A 705 -123.52 9.47 -127.24
N ILE A 706 -122.76 10.49 -127.66
CA ILE A 706 -123.15 11.46 -128.70
C ILE A 706 -123.04 10.86 -130.10
N GLU A 707 -121.97 10.12 -130.42
CA GLU A 707 -121.78 9.56 -131.76
C GLU A 707 -122.85 8.51 -132.12
N LYS A 708 -123.29 7.72 -131.12
CA LYS A 708 -124.32 6.70 -131.29
C LYS A 708 -125.32 6.76 -130.13
N PRO A 709 -126.41 7.56 -130.23
CA PRO A 709 -127.43 7.64 -129.20
C PRO A 709 -128.08 6.26 -128.98
N MET A 710 -127.64 5.58 -127.94
CA MET A 710 -128.07 4.23 -127.61
C MET A 710 -129.51 4.28 -127.09
N ASN A 711 -130.45 3.68 -127.82
CA ASN A 711 -131.86 3.59 -127.42
C ASN A 711 -132.02 2.72 -126.16
N VAL A 712 -131.78 3.29 -124.99
CA VAL A 712 -131.92 2.60 -123.70
C VAL A 712 -133.40 2.32 -123.44
N HIS A 713 -133.80 1.06 -123.65
CA HIS A 713 -135.16 0.60 -123.39
C HIS A 713 -135.64 1.04 -122.00
N ARG A 714 -136.83 1.65 -121.91
CA ARG A 714 -137.33 2.46 -120.78
C ARG A 714 -137.13 1.81 -119.40
N TRP A 715 -137.24 0.49 -119.31
CA TRP A 715 -136.97 -0.30 -118.10
C TRP A 715 -135.53 -0.24 -117.60
N ARG A 716 -134.55 -0.33 -118.51
CA ARG A 716 -133.12 -0.28 -118.20
C ARG A 716 -132.64 1.14 -117.90
N PHE A 717 -133.29 2.15 -118.49
CA PHE A 717 -133.12 3.54 -118.08
C PHE A 717 -133.63 3.74 -116.65
N LEU A 718 -134.87 3.31 -116.35
CA LEU A 718 -135.45 3.39 -115.01
C LEU A 718 -134.57 2.69 -113.95
N ASP A 719 -134.04 1.50 -114.25
CA ASP A 719 -133.14 0.76 -113.36
C ASP A 719 -131.81 1.49 -113.07
N SER A 720 -131.39 2.38 -113.98
CA SER A 720 -130.14 3.16 -113.88
C SER A 720 -130.35 4.54 -113.24
N THR A 721 -131.51 5.17 -113.46
CA THR A 721 -131.83 6.52 -112.96
C THR A 721 -132.63 6.52 -111.66
N ASN A 722 -133.44 5.49 -111.41
CA ASN A 722 -134.22 5.30 -110.17
C ASN A 722 -134.43 3.80 -109.87
N PRO A 723 -133.43 3.12 -109.27
CA PRO A 723 -133.50 1.68 -109.02
C PRO A 723 -134.61 1.27 -108.05
N GLU A 724 -135.04 2.13 -107.12
CA GLU A 724 -136.18 1.85 -106.23
C GLU A 724 -137.49 1.69 -107.01
N ALA A 725 -137.76 2.60 -107.97
CA ALA A 725 -138.94 2.51 -108.82
C ALA A 725 -138.94 1.24 -109.68
N ALA A 726 -137.79 0.86 -110.25
CA ALA A 726 -137.64 -0.40 -110.99
C ALA A 726 -137.82 -1.63 -110.09
N GLN A 727 -137.30 -1.59 -108.86
CA GLN A 727 -137.44 -2.68 -107.88
C GLN A 727 -138.89 -2.85 -107.38
N LEU A 728 -139.62 -1.75 -107.15
CA LEU A 728 -141.05 -1.79 -106.79
C LEU A 728 -141.90 -2.49 -107.84
N ILE A 729 -141.69 -2.22 -109.14
CA ILE A 729 -142.51 -2.86 -110.17
C ILE A 729 -142.06 -4.31 -110.42
N ARG A 730 -140.77 -4.64 -110.29
CA ARG A 730 -140.32 -6.05 -110.22
C ARG A 730 -140.99 -6.80 -109.07
N MET A 731 -141.14 -6.17 -107.90
CA MET A 731 -141.88 -6.75 -106.79
C MET A 731 -143.37 -6.91 -107.10
N ASN A 732 -143.99 -5.97 -107.83
CA ASN A 732 -145.39 -6.10 -108.28
C ASN A 732 -145.59 -7.29 -109.23
N ILE A 733 -144.66 -7.50 -110.18
CA ILE A 733 -144.67 -8.66 -111.10
C ILE A 733 -144.52 -9.96 -110.29
N ALA A 734 -143.51 -10.06 -109.42
CA ALA A 734 -143.32 -11.25 -108.58
C ALA A 734 -144.52 -11.53 -107.64
N LEU A 735 -145.23 -10.49 -107.18
CA LEU A 735 -146.48 -10.63 -106.42
C LEU A 735 -147.65 -11.11 -107.30
N ARG A 736 -147.73 -10.69 -108.57
CA ARG A 736 -148.71 -11.19 -109.54
C ARG A 736 -148.47 -12.66 -109.89
N ASP A 737 -147.22 -13.06 -110.14
CA ASP A 737 -146.87 -14.47 -110.42
C ASP A 737 -147.18 -15.36 -109.20
N LYS A 738 -146.88 -14.86 -107.99
CA LYS A 738 -147.23 -15.54 -106.74
C LYS A 738 -148.74 -15.62 -106.52
N LEU A 739 -149.52 -14.60 -106.91
CA LEU A 739 -150.98 -14.63 -106.93
C LEU A 739 -151.51 -15.66 -107.94
N MET A 740 -150.92 -15.77 -109.13
CA MET A 740 -151.31 -16.76 -110.14
C MET A 740 -151.09 -18.20 -109.65
N ILE A 741 -149.94 -18.48 -109.02
CA ILE A 741 -149.67 -19.78 -108.36
C ILE A 741 -150.68 -20.05 -107.22
N LEU A 742 -151.07 -19.03 -106.47
CA LEU A 742 -152.10 -19.16 -105.43
C LEU A 742 -153.50 -19.42 -106.03
N ILE A 743 -153.86 -18.80 -107.16
CA ILE A 743 -155.14 -19.02 -107.86
C ILE A 743 -155.25 -20.47 -108.34
N SER A 744 -154.25 -21.02 -109.03
CA SER A 744 -154.29 -22.44 -109.46
C SER A 744 -154.33 -23.41 -108.28
N ARG A 745 -153.74 -23.04 -107.13
CA ARG A 745 -153.87 -23.82 -105.88
C ARG A 745 -155.27 -23.68 -105.27
N LEU A 746 -155.93 -22.54 -105.44
CA LEU A 746 -157.30 -22.29 -105.01
C LEU A 746 -158.30 -23.09 -105.85
N GLU A 747 -158.10 -23.19 -107.17
CA GLU A 747 -158.90 -24.05 -108.06
C GLU A 747 -158.78 -25.53 -107.68
N GLY A 748 -157.56 -26.01 -107.40
CA GLY A 748 -157.34 -27.37 -106.89
C GLY A 748 -158.07 -27.64 -105.56
N LEU A 749 -158.10 -26.65 -104.65
CA LEU A 749 -158.84 -26.72 -103.40
C LEU A 749 -160.36 -26.61 -103.60
N MET A 750 -160.84 -25.83 -104.58
CA MET A 750 -162.27 -25.73 -104.92
C MET A 750 -162.81 -27.06 -105.49
N ASN A 751 -162.05 -27.73 -106.35
CA ASN A 751 -162.44 -29.05 -106.87
C ASN A 751 -162.48 -30.11 -105.76
N ALA A 752 -161.51 -30.08 -104.84
CA ALA A 752 -161.53 -30.94 -103.64
C ALA A 752 -162.72 -30.61 -102.71
N LYS A 753 -163.02 -29.33 -102.49
CA LYS A 753 -164.18 -28.87 -101.70
C LYS A 753 -165.50 -29.35 -102.32
N LYS A 754 -165.69 -29.22 -103.64
CA LYS A 754 -166.91 -29.65 -104.33
C LYS A 754 -167.15 -31.16 -104.20
N SER A 755 -166.09 -31.97 -104.30
CA SER A 755 -166.15 -33.43 -104.09
C SER A 755 -166.50 -33.82 -102.64
N LEU A 756 -166.19 -32.97 -101.66
CA LEU A 756 -166.58 -33.16 -100.26
C LEU A 756 -168.03 -32.67 -100.00
N GLU A 757 -168.45 -31.57 -100.63
CA GLU A 757 -169.83 -31.07 -100.53
C GLU A 757 -170.84 -32.06 -101.15
N GLU A 758 -170.52 -32.68 -102.28
CA GLU A 758 -171.36 -33.74 -102.88
C GLU A 758 -171.50 -34.97 -101.96
N LYS A 759 -170.50 -35.28 -101.13
CA LYS A 759 -170.57 -36.36 -100.13
C LYS A 759 -171.34 -35.95 -98.88
N ALA A 760 -171.08 -34.75 -98.35
CA ALA A 760 -171.81 -34.21 -97.22
C ALA A 760 -173.32 -34.14 -97.51
N HIS A 761 -173.69 -33.68 -98.70
CA HIS A 761 -175.10 -33.59 -99.11
C HIS A 761 -175.79 -34.96 -99.22
N VAL A 762 -175.04 -36.05 -99.47
CA VAL A 762 -175.58 -37.43 -99.46
C VAL A 762 -175.81 -37.93 -98.02
N GLU A 763 -174.87 -37.69 -97.10
CA GLU A 763 -175.05 -38.09 -95.69
C GLU A 763 -176.11 -37.25 -94.97
N GLU A 764 -176.15 -35.94 -95.22
CA GLU A 764 -177.19 -35.02 -94.72
C GLU A 764 -178.59 -35.47 -95.17
N LYS A 765 -178.72 -35.95 -96.41
CA LYS A 765 -179.97 -36.51 -96.97
C LYS A 765 -180.30 -37.92 -96.44
N HIS A 766 -179.31 -38.68 -95.96
CA HIS A 766 -179.57 -39.91 -95.21
C HIS A 766 -180.03 -39.62 -93.78
N LEU A 767 -179.45 -38.61 -93.12
CA LEU A 767 -179.80 -38.21 -91.77
C LEU A 767 -181.22 -37.63 -91.71
N GLN A 768 -181.57 -36.75 -92.66
CA GLN A 768 -182.92 -36.20 -92.83
C GLN A 768 -184.01 -37.27 -93.06
N ASN A 769 -183.65 -38.42 -93.63
CA ASN A 769 -184.58 -39.54 -93.88
C ASN A 769 -184.60 -40.59 -92.74
N SER A 770 -183.75 -40.46 -91.71
CA SER A 770 -183.57 -41.48 -90.67
C SER A 770 -183.90 -41.02 -89.25
N TYR A 771 -184.17 -39.72 -89.03
CA TYR A 771 -184.33 -39.16 -87.68
C TYR A 771 -185.67 -38.42 -87.51
N GLY A 772 -186.48 -38.86 -86.54
CA GLY A 772 -187.80 -38.29 -86.23
C GLY A 772 -187.80 -37.20 -85.14
N GLY A 773 -186.63 -36.68 -84.77
CA GLY A 773 -186.44 -35.62 -83.78
C GLY A 773 -186.07 -34.28 -84.41
N ARG A 774 -186.36 -33.17 -83.74
CA ARG A 774 -186.01 -31.82 -84.22
C ARG A 774 -184.50 -31.60 -84.16
N TYR A 775 -183.95 -30.97 -85.20
CA TYR A 775 -182.52 -30.96 -85.50
C TYR A 775 -181.88 -29.56 -85.36
N ASP A 776 -182.67 -28.50 -85.51
CA ASP A 776 -182.16 -27.14 -85.73
C ASP A 776 -181.60 -26.47 -84.46
N GLU A 777 -182.15 -26.80 -83.28
CA GLU A 777 -181.86 -26.08 -82.02
C GLU A 777 -180.45 -26.37 -81.45
N GLU A 778 -179.85 -27.54 -81.72
CA GLU A 778 -178.52 -27.89 -81.20
C GLU A 778 -177.37 -27.27 -82.02
N TYR A 779 -177.61 -26.92 -83.29
CA TYR A 779 -176.58 -26.41 -84.20
C TYR A 779 -176.14 -24.97 -83.85
N GLU A 780 -177.09 -24.12 -83.44
CA GLU A 780 -176.86 -22.71 -83.11
C GLU A 780 -175.84 -22.55 -81.96
N TYR A 781 -175.98 -23.37 -80.91
CA TYR A 781 -175.22 -23.28 -79.65
C TYR A 781 -173.70 -23.41 -79.82
N TYR A 782 -173.24 -24.34 -80.67
CA TYR A 782 -171.81 -24.59 -80.87
C TYR A 782 -171.10 -23.49 -81.67
N SER A 783 -171.84 -22.62 -82.38
CA SER A 783 -171.26 -21.57 -83.21
C SER A 783 -170.62 -20.43 -82.39
N GLU A 784 -171.23 -20.05 -81.27
CA GLU A 784 -170.86 -18.86 -80.49
C GLU A 784 -169.53 -19.05 -79.72
N ILE A 785 -169.29 -20.26 -79.20
CA ILE A 785 -168.10 -20.64 -78.41
C ILE A 785 -166.80 -20.44 -79.23
N LEU A 786 -166.86 -20.63 -80.55
CA LEU A 786 -165.70 -20.50 -81.45
C LEU A 786 -165.20 -19.05 -81.56
N ARG A 787 -166.05 -18.06 -81.24
CA ARG A 787 -165.80 -16.62 -81.43
C ARG A 787 -164.81 -16.06 -80.41
N GLU A 788 -164.93 -16.48 -79.15
CA GLU A 788 -164.20 -15.90 -78.02
C GLU A 788 -162.72 -16.29 -77.98
N LYS A 789 -162.39 -17.56 -78.30
CA LYS A 789 -161.01 -18.09 -78.32
C LYS A 789 -160.04 -17.25 -79.17
N LYS A 790 -160.51 -16.57 -80.22
CA LYS A 790 -159.69 -15.74 -81.12
C LYS A 790 -159.16 -14.47 -80.45
N ARG A 791 -159.79 -13.95 -79.39
CA ARG A 791 -159.45 -12.64 -78.81
C ARG A 791 -158.14 -12.63 -78.01
N LEU A 792 -157.79 -13.73 -77.35
CA LEU A 792 -156.61 -13.84 -76.47
C LEU A 792 -155.27 -13.80 -77.22
N LEU A 793 -155.20 -14.43 -78.40
CA LEU A 793 -153.95 -14.57 -79.17
C LEU A 793 -153.30 -13.23 -79.55
N SER A 794 -154.09 -12.17 -79.71
CA SER A 794 -153.56 -10.86 -80.13
C SER A 794 -152.71 -10.14 -79.08
N GLN A 795 -152.81 -10.51 -77.80
CA GLN A 795 -152.15 -9.76 -76.71
C GLN A 795 -150.71 -10.20 -76.42
N MET A 796 -150.28 -11.39 -76.86
CA MET A 796 -148.90 -11.85 -76.63
C MET A 796 -147.88 -11.19 -77.56
N SER A 797 -148.29 -10.81 -78.78
CA SER A 797 -147.36 -10.37 -79.84
C SER A 797 -146.58 -9.09 -79.49
N THR A 798 -147.15 -8.19 -78.69
CA THR A 798 -146.58 -6.87 -78.39
C THR A 798 -145.38 -6.89 -77.44
N LYS A 799 -145.20 -7.95 -76.62
CA LYS A 799 -144.11 -8.00 -75.63
C LYS A 799 -142.72 -8.29 -76.22
N ALA A 800 -142.64 -8.91 -77.40
CA ALA A 800 -141.37 -9.37 -77.97
C ALA A 800 -140.45 -8.23 -78.48
N SER A 801 -141.00 -7.05 -78.76
CA SER A 801 -140.30 -5.99 -79.52
C SER A 801 -139.24 -5.21 -78.71
N GLN A 802 -139.24 -5.31 -77.37
CA GLN A 802 -138.52 -4.35 -76.51
C GLN A 802 -137.06 -4.72 -76.16
N GLN A 803 -136.56 -5.92 -76.50
CA GLN A 803 -135.26 -6.41 -75.99
C GLN A 803 -134.02 -6.05 -76.83
N GLY A 804 -134.17 -5.43 -78.01
CA GLY A 804 -133.08 -5.30 -78.99
C GLY A 804 -131.88 -4.42 -78.60
N SER A 805 -132.02 -3.51 -77.63
CA SER A 805 -131.01 -2.48 -77.33
C SER A 805 -129.79 -2.97 -76.54
N HIS A 806 -129.91 -4.04 -75.75
CA HIS A 806 -128.88 -4.45 -74.79
C HIS A 806 -127.59 -4.99 -75.44
N VAL A 807 -127.65 -5.49 -76.67
CA VAL A 807 -126.55 -6.24 -77.31
C VAL A 807 -125.39 -5.33 -77.71
N SER A 808 -125.63 -4.06 -78.01
CA SER A 808 -124.59 -3.15 -78.54
C SER A 808 -123.47 -2.86 -77.52
N ASN A 809 -123.82 -2.57 -76.27
CA ASN A 809 -122.87 -2.03 -75.28
C ASN A 809 -121.83 -3.05 -74.80
N THR A 810 -122.10 -4.36 -74.94
CA THR A 810 -121.18 -5.42 -74.51
C THR A 810 -119.94 -5.58 -75.40
N ARG A 811 -119.93 -4.96 -76.59
CA ARG A 811 -118.88 -5.11 -77.59
C ARG A 811 -117.61 -4.31 -77.27
N ASP A 812 -117.75 -3.08 -76.77
CA ASP A 812 -116.64 -2.11 -76.76
C ASP A 812 -115.70 -2.31 -75.56
N GLN A 813 -116.21 -2.78 -74.43
CA GLN A 813 -115.43 -3.07 -73.21
C GLN A 813 -114.30 -4.08 -73.45
N LEU A 814 -114.47 -4.99 -74.43
CA LEU A 814 -113.55 -6.10 -74.70
C LEU A 814 -112.27 -5.65 -75.44
N MET A 815 -112.26 -4.46 -76.06
CA MET A 815 -111.07 -3.91 -76.72
C MET A 815 -110.02 -3.39 -75.74
N THR A 816 -110.45 -2.68 -74.68
CA THR A 816 -109.55 -1.96 -73.76
C THR A 816 -108.55 -2.88 -73.06
N VAL A 817 -109.00 -4.07 -72.63
CA VAL A 817 -108.17 -5.06 -71.92
C VAL A 817 -106.98 -5.56 -72.75
N ARG A 818 -107.09 -5.54 -74.10
CA ARG A 818 -105.99 -5.96 -75.01
C ARG A 818 -104.88 -4.92 -75.18
N ALA A 819 -105.00 -3.72 -74.59
CA ALA A 819 -103.94 -2.72 -74.61
C ALA A 819 -102.89 -2.98 -73.52
N MET A 820 -103.33 -2.94 -72.25
CA MET A 820 -102.48 -2.99 -71.05
C MET A 820 -101.49 -4.17 -71.03
N VAL A 821 -101.94 -5.36 -71.43
CA VAL A 821 -101.13 -6.61 -71.44
C VAL A 821 -99.91 -6.56 -72.37
N ARG A 822 -99.77 -5.55 -73.26
CA ARG A 822 -98.58 -5.38 -74.11
C ARG A 822 -97.49 -4.49 -73.50
N GLU A 823 -97.84 -3.60 -72.57
CA GLU A 823 -96.94 -2.56 -72.05
C GLU A 823 -95.98 -3.12 -71.00
N GLU A 824 -96.52 -3.92 -70.08
CA GLU A 824 -95.81 -4.66 -69.02
C GLU A 824 -94.71 -5.59 -69.57
N LYS A 825 -94.89 -6.10 -70.81
CA LYS A 825 -93.95 -7.01 -71.47
C LYS A 825 -92.67 -6.31 -71.97
N THR A 826 -92.69 -4.98 -72.10
CA THR A 826 -91.56 -4.21 -72.64
C THR A 826 -90.50 -3.90 -71.58
N GLU A 827 -90.89 -3.52 -70.37
CA GLU A 827 -89.96 -3.11 -69.30
C GLU A 827 -89.01 -4.25 -68.87
N LEU A 828 -89.52 -5.49 -68.89
CA LEU A 828 -88.80 -6.70 -68.51
C LEU A 828 -87.57 -7.02 -69.39
N TYR A 829 -87.44 -6.41 -70.58
CA TYR A 829 -86.28 -6.60 -71.46
C TYR A 829 -85.12 -5.63 -71.14
N ASP A 830 -85.37 -4.39 -70.74
CA ASP A 830 -84.34 -3.37 -70.54
C ASP A 830 -83.61 -3.46 -69.18
N THR A 831 -84.19 -4.16 -68.20
CA THR A 831 -83.49 -4.54 -66.97
C THR A 831 -82.40 -5.59 -67.25
N LYS A 832 -82.73 -6.61 -68.06
CA LYS A 832 -81.85 -7.72 -68.44
C LYS A 832 -80.62 -7.26 -69.23
N LYS A 833 -80.75 -6.19 -70.01
CA LYS A 833 -79.70 -5.55 -70.81
C LYS A 833 -78.60 -4.90 -69.98
N ARG A 834 -78.94 -4.29 -68.82
CA ARG A 834 -77.98 -3.61 -67.93
C ARG A 834 -77.00 -4.57 -67.24
N VAL A 835 -77.45 -5.77 -66.88
CA VAL A 835 -76.62 -6.78 -66.18
C VAL A 835 -75.48 -7.31 -67.07
N GLY A 836 -75.70 -7.42 -68.39
CA GLY A 836 -74.68 -7.90 -69.33
C GLY A 836 -73.43 -7.02 -69.43
N GLN A 837 -73.55 -5.71 -69.19
CA GLN A 837 -72.44 -4.76 -69.32
C GLN A 837 -71.43 -4.81 -68.15
N VAL A 838 -71.83 -5.38 -67.01
CA VAL A 838 -70.97 -5.46 -65.81
C VAL A 838 -69.97 -6.62 -65.90
N ARG A 839 -70.34 -7.74 -66.52
CA ARG A 839 -69.46 -8.93 -66.68
C ARG A 839 -68.34 -8.77 -67.72
N ALA A 840 -68.29 -7.67 -68.46
CA ALA A 840 -67.35 -7.46 -69.58
C ALA A 840 -66.07 -6.68 -69.20
N LYS A 841 -65.77 -6.47 -67.90
CA LYS A 841 -64.71 -5.54 -67.44
C LYS A 841 -63.55 -6.15 -66.65
N THR A 842 -63.44 -7.48 -66.56
CA THR A 842 -62.41 -8.15 -65.73
C THR A 842 -61.66 -9.26 -66.48
N SER A 843 -61.13 -8.94 -67.67
CA SER A 843 -60.08 -9.74 -68.33
C SER A 843 -59.33 -8.94 -69.42
N TYR A 844 -58.00 -8.91 -69.32
CA TYR A 844 -57.02 -8.45 -70.32
C TYR A 844 -55.78 -9.34 -70.14
N GLY A 845 -55.10 -9.86 -71.17
CA GLY A 845 -55.35 -9.83 -72.62
C GLY A 845 -54.26 -10.64 -73.36
N HIS A 846 -54.16 -10.47 -74.70
CA HIS A 846 -53.22 -11.16 -75.62
C HIS A 846 -53.44 -12.67 -75.86
N SER A 847 -53.19 -13.25 -77.05
CA SER A 847 -53.14 -12.69 -78.42
C SER A 847 -53.16 -13.82 -79.49
N ARG A 848 -53.61 -13.52 -80.72
CA ARG A 848 -53.59 -14.34 -81.97
C ARG A 848 -54.38 -15.68 -81.91
N ALA A 849 -55.40 -16.00 -82.72
CA ALA A 849 -55.79 -15.75 -84.11
C ALA A 849 -55.26 -16.77 -85.15
N LEU A 850 -56.17 -17.58 -85.72
CA LEU A 850 -56.32 -17.80 -87.17
C LEU A 850 -57.65 -18.54 -87.51
N ASN A 851 -58.22 -18.27 -88.69
CA ASN A 851 -59.16 -19.12 -89.46
C ASN A 851 -60.56 -19.48 -88.85
N GLN A 852 -61.66 -19.66 -89.62
CA GLN A 852 -61.99 -19.29 -91.01
C GLN A 852 -63.53 -19.33 -91.28
N LEU A 853 -63.93 -18.90 -92.48
CA LEU A 853 -65.22 -19.12 -93.19
C LEU A 853 -66.58 -18.62 -92.62
N LYS A 854 -67.08 -17.56 -93.28
CA LYS A 854 -68.37 -17.47 -94.03
C LYS A 854 -69.73 -17.80 -93.35
N LYS A 855 -70.57 -16.75 -93.29
CA LYS A 855 -72.04 -16.73 -93.52
C LYS A 855 -72.46 -17.67 -94.70
N PRO A 856 -73.69 -18.27 -94.73
CA PRO A 856 -74.94 -17.49 -94.63
C PRO A 856 -76.18 -18.17 -93.99
N THR A 857 -77.21 -17.36 -93.74
CA THR A 857 -78.62 -17.77 -93.82
C THR A 857 -79.16 -17.47 -95.22
N PRO A 858 -80.08 -18.29 -95.75
CA PRO A 858 -81.47 -17.82 -95.82
C PRO A 858 -82.54 -18.86 -95.50
N GLN A 859 -83.74 -18.33 -95.24
CA GLN A 859 -85.10 -18.89 -95.39
C GLN A 859 -85.21 -20.27 -96.09
N LYS A 860 -86.04 -21.22 -95.65
CA LYS A 860 -87.49 -21.07 -95.37
C LYS A 860 -88.06 -22.14 -94.41
N VAL A 861 -89.16 -21.76 -93.75
CA VAL A 861 -90.40 -22.53 -93.49
C VAL A 861 -90.29 -24.07 -93.37
N GLU A 862 -90.49 -24.60 -92.16
CA GLU A 862 -91.75 -25.28 -91.84
C GLU A 862 -92.01 -25.33 -90.32
N THR A 863 -93.28 -25.17 -89.92
CA THR A 863 -93.73 -25.32 -88.53
C THR A 863 -94.35 -26.70 -88.33
N LYS A 864 -93.89 -27.47 -87.36
CA LYS A 864 -94.65 -28.61 -86.81
C LYS A 864 -94.83 -28.45 -85.30
N TYR A 865 -96.04 -28.06 -84.92
CA TYR A 865 -96.58 -28.28 -83.58
C TYR A 865 -96.88 -29.77 -83.40
N VAL A 866 -96.53 -30.32 -82.24
CA VAL A 866 -97.13 -31.57 -81.72
C VAL A 866 -97.34 -31.41 -80.22
N GLY A 867 -98.59 -31.55 -79.77
CA GLY A 867 -99.00 -31.88 -78.39
C GLY A 867 -98.38 -31.11 -77.21
N GLY A 868 -99.15 -30.18 -76.63
CA GLY A 868 -98.82 -29.53 -75.35
C GLY A 868 -98.45 -28.05 -75.51
N GLY A 869 -99.21 -27.17 -74.85
CA GLY A 869 -99.07 -25.72 -75.02
C GLY A 869 -97.97 -25.10 -74.16
N PHE A 870 -97.34 -24.05 -74.71
CA PHE A 870 -96.44 -23.08 -74.08
C PHE A 870 -95.06 -23.56 -73.61
N ALA A 871 -94.03 -22.95 -74.21
CA ALA A 871 -92.65 -23.01 -73.73
C ALA A 871 -92.46 -22.14 -72.48
N VAL A 872 -91.86 -22.71 -71.43
CA VAL A 872 -91.63 -22.01 -70.16
C VAL A 872 -90.26 -21.32 -70.18
N GLY A 873 -90.26 -20.01 -70.46
CA GLY A 873 -89.18 -19.14 -70.02
C GLY A 873 -89.32 -18.86 -68.52
N GLY A 874 -88.27 -19.08 -67.73
CA GLY A 874 -88.31 -18.89 -66.28
C GLY A 874 -88.50 -17.43 -65.85
N ILE A 875 -89.16 -17.23 -64.70
CA ILE A 875 -89.34 -15.95 -64.01
C ILE A 875 -88.65 -16.03 -62.63
N GLN A 876 -88.33 -14.87 -62.06
CA GLN A 876 -87.50 -14.68 -60.86
C GLN A 876 -88.36 -14.46 -59.59
N THR A 877 -87.69 -14.45 -58.43
CA THR A 877 -88.04 -13.62 -57.22
C THR A 877 -89.37 -13.95 -56.48
N PRO A 878 -89.68 -13.34 -55.31
CA PRO A 878 -88.86 -12.58 -54.33
C PRO A 878 -89.11 -12.94 -52.83
N THR A 879 -88.42 -12.20 -51.93
CA THR A 879 -88.89 -11.65 -50.62
C THR A 879 -89.35 -12.49 -49.41
N GLN A 880 -88.76 -12.11 -48.25
CA GLN A 880 -89.38 -11.83 -46.93
C GLN A 880 -89.98 -12.92 -46.01
N SER A 881 -89.22 -13.19 -44.95
CA SER A 881 -89.61 -12.99 -43.53
C SER A 881 -90.34 -14.08 -42.70
N LYS A 882 -89.81 -14.25 -41.46
CA LYS A 882 -90.49 -14.57 -40.17
C LYS A 882 -91.47 -15.76 -40.07
N ARG A 883 -91.00 -16.84 -39.38
CA ARG A 883 -91.47 -17.43 -38.08
C ARG A 883 -93.00 -17.51 -37.77
N PRO A 884 -93.51 -18.48 -36.94
CA PRO A 884 -92.82 -19.16 -35.82
C PRO A 884 -93.20 -20.65 -35.50
N GLN A 885 -92.63 -21.19 -34.40
CA GLN A 885 -93.18 -22.16 -33.39
C GLN A 885 -93.85 -23.48 -33.84
N THR A 886 -93.52 -24.66 -33.28
CA THR A 886 -93.70 -25.13 -31.87
C THR A 886 -92.93 -26.47 -31.66
N ARG A 887 -92.67 -27.04 -30.47
CA ARG A 887 -92.68 -26.62 -29.04
C ARG A 887 -91.92 -27.66 -28.18
N ASN A 888 -90.90 -27.22 -27.45
CA ASN A 888 -90.29 -27.75 -26.19
C ASN A 888 -89.88 -29.24 -26.12
N GLN A 889 -88.73 -29.62 -25.54
CA GLN A 889 -88.15 -29.07 -24.31
C GLN A 889 -86.73 -28.45 -24.42
N HIS A 890 -85.77 -28.93 -23.62
CA HIS A 890 -84.90 -28.12 -22.76
C HIS A 890 -83.62 -28.90 -22.35
N LEU A 891 -82.45 -28.36 -21.98
CA LEU A 891 -81.79 -27.02 -22.02
C LEU A 891 -80.26 -27.34 -21.90
N THR A 892 -79.33 -26.93 -22.79
CA THR A 892 -78.51 -25.67 -22.83
C THR A 892 -77.65 -25.34 -21.60
N PRO A 893 -76.54 -24.58 -21.70
CA PRO A 893 -75.81 -24.00 -22.86
C PRO A 893 -74.34 -24.54 -22.92
N THR A 894 -73.29 -24.01 -23.60
CA THR A 894 -73.00 -22.91 -24.57
C THR A 894 -71.93 -23.47 -25.56
N LEU A 895 -70.89 -22.86 -26.19
CA LEU A 895 -70.33 -21.53 -26.57
C LEU A 895 -69.47 -21.83 -27.85
N VAL A 896 -69.38 -21.10 -28.97
CA VAL A 896 -69.48 -19.67 -29.37
C VAL A 896 -68.14 -18.91 -29.34
N LEU A 897 -67.94 -17.99 -30.30
CA LEU A 897 -66.68 -17.39 -30.80
C LEU A 897 -67.01 -16.07 -31.57
N PRO A 898 -66.05 -15.21 -32.01
CA PRO A 898 -64.59 -15.15 -31.78
C PRO A 898 -64.06 -13.71 -31.42
N GLN A 899 -62.72 -13.51 -31.53
CA GLN A 899 -62.04 -12.31 -32.09
C GLN A 899 -61.76 -11.02 -31.28
N ASN A 900 -60.59 -10.42 -31.61
CA ASN A 900 -60.30 -9.00 -31.89
C ASN A 900 -59.49 -8.08 -30.94
N ASN A 901 -58.74 -7.20 -31.64
CA ASN A 901 -58.10 -5.93 -31.28
C ASN A 901 -56.69 -5.91 -30.61
N THR A 902 -56.01 -4.80 -30.89
CA THR A 902 -54.57 -4.50 -30.74
C THR A 902 -54.39 -3.29 -29.79
N PRO A 903 -53.18 -2.69 -29.61
CA PRO A 903 -51.81 -3.22 -29.47
C PRO A 903 -51.07 -2.67 -28.22
N ARG A 904 -49.93 -3.25 -27.80
CA ARG A 904 -48.79 -2.47 -27.23
C ARG A 904 -47.43 -3.20 -27.14
N LYS A 905 -46.51 -2.75 -28.00
CA LYS A 905 -45.13 -2.27 -27.74
C LYS A 905 -44.23 -2.89 -26.63
N MET A 906 -43.00 -3.21 -27.07
CA MET A 906 -41.68 -3.16 -26.41
C MET A 906 -41.06 -4.42 -25.76
N GLN A 907 -39.78 -4.63 -26.14
CA GLN A 907 -38.64 -5.18 -25.39
C GLN A 907 -38.70 -6.62 -24.82
N SER A 908 -37.61 -7.37 -24.71
CA SER A 908 -36.35 -7.53 -25.50
C SER A 908 -35.47 -8.55 -24.79
N ASN A 909 -34.57 -9.23 -25.51
CA ASN A 909 -33.49 -10.10 -25.01
C ASN A 909 -33.97 -11.44 -24.38
N MET A 910 -33.66 -12.60 -24.98
CA MET A 910 -32.34 -13.23 -25.18
C MET A 910 -31.79 -13.87 -23.89
N THR A 911 -32.26 -15.08 -23.58
CA THR A 911 -31.59 -16.00 -22.66
C THR A 911 -30.36 -16.63 -23.34
N LYS A 912 -29.20 -16.58 -22.66
CA LYS A 912 -27.93 -17.11 -23.18
C LYS A 912 -27.85 -18.64 -23.03
N HIS A 913 -27.28 -19.32 -24.02
CA HIS A 913 -26.62 -20.61 -23.81
C HIS A 913 -25.11 -20.38 -23.60
N THR A 914 -24.53 -21.08 -22.63
CA THR A 914 -23.07 -21.20 -22.44
C THR A 914 -22.71 -22.66 -22.09
N PRO A 915 -21.69 -23.27 -22.72
CA PRO A 915 -21.32 -24.66 -22.45
C PRO A 915 -20.04 -24.81 -21.60
N LYS A 916 -20.03 -25.89 -20.79
CA LYS A 916 -18.88 -26.68 -20.28
C LYS A 916 -17.57 -25.96 -19.91
N GLY A 917 -17.25 -25.92 -18.61
CA GLY A 917 -15.89 -25.59 -18.13
C GLY A 917 -15.60 -25.71 -16.63
N TRP A 918 -16.49 -26.28 -15.80
CA TRP A 918 -16.38 -26.18 -14.32
C TRP A 918 -16.01 -27.51 -13.65
N ASN A 919 -15.01 -27.49 -12.77
CA ASN A 919 -14.51 -28.61 -11.98
C ASN A 919 -14.95 -28.51 -10.51
N PRO A 920 -15.71 -29.46 -9.93
CA PRO A 920 -16.40 -29.32 -8.65
C PRO A 920 -15.55 -29.67 -7.40
N LYS A 921 -14.25 -29.33 -7.39
CA LYS A 921 -13.35 -29.57 -6.24
C LYS A 921 -12.49 -28.36 -5.83
N ARG A 922 -13.15 -27.29 -5.38
CA ARG A 922 -12.58 -26.31 -4.44
C ARG A 922 -13.61 -25.98 -3.36
N GLN A 923 -13.18 -26.03 -2.10
CA GLN A 923 -13.99 -25.56 -0.96
C GLN A 923 -13.91 -24.02 -0.87
N PRO A 924 -14.91 -23.35 -0.27
CA PRO A 924 -14.92 -21.90 -0.14
C PRO A 924 -13.87 -21.41 0.86
N ILE A 925 -13.10 -20.39 0.50
CA ILE A 925 -12.27 -19.62 1.43
C ILE A 925 -13.13 -18.48 1.98
N SER A 926 -13.26 -18.40 3.30
CA SER A 926 -13.93 -17.32 4.01
C SER A 926 -13.07 -16.05 4.03
N PRO A 927 -13.66 -14.85 3.89
CA PRO A 927 -12.91 -13.60 3.97
C PRO A 927 -12.45 -13.32 5.41
N PHE A 928 -11.16 -13.08 5.61
CA PHE A 928 -10.61 -12.60 6.88
C PHE A 928 -10.41 -11.08 6.81
N LEU A 929 -11.07 -10.35 7.72
CA LEU A 929 -10.70 -8.99 8.11
C LEU A 929 -9.99 -9.08 9.48
N PRO A 930 -8.87 -8.36 9.69
CA PRO A 930 -8.18 -8.39 10.98
C PRO A 930 -8.94 -7.55 12.02
N THR A 931 -9.15 -8.12 13.21
CA THR A 931 -9.56 -7.41 14.42
C THR A 931 -8.47 -7.53 15.49
N VAL A 932 -8.40 -6.55 16.39
CA VAL A 932 -7.31 -6.37 17.37
C VAL A 932 -7.81 -6.73 18.77
N ASN A 933 -7.04 -7.53 19.55
CA ASN A 933 -6.82 -7.45 21.02
C ASN A 933 -6.17 -8.73 21.59
N GLY A 934 -5.49 -8.61 22.75
CA GLY A 934 -4.77 -9.70 23.46
C GLY A 934 -3.35 -9.94 22.91
N VAL A 935 -2.23 -9.89 23.65
CA VAL A 935 -1.93 -9.87 25.11
C VAL A 935 -2.19 -11.20 25.85
N GLU A 936 -1.15 -12.04 25.96
CA GLU A 936 -0.57 -12.64 27.20
C GLU A 936 0.49 -13.72 26.85
N ASP A 937 1.49 -13.87 27.72
CA ASP A 937 2.47 -14.97 27.93
C ASP A 937 3.03 -15.80 26.76
N PHE A 938 4.26 -15.50 26.31
CA PHE A 938 5.49 -16.11 26.85
C PHE A 938 6.79 -15.41 26.36
#